data_AF-A0A0Q8F5C3-F1
#
_entry.id   AF-A0A0Q8F5C3-F1
#
_cell.length_a   1.000
_cell.length_b   1.000
_cell.length_c   1.000
_cell.angle_alpha   90.00
_cell.angle_beta   90.00
_cell.angle_gamma   90.00
#
_symmetry.space_group_name_H-M   'P 1'
#
loop_
_entity.id
_entity.type
_entity.pdbx_description
1 polymer ?
#
loop_
_entity_poly.entity_id
_entity_poly.type
_entity_poly.pdbx_seq_one_letter_code
_entity_poly.pdbx_strand_id
1 'polypeptide(L)'
;MSRPILAPLGAAIALALALPATAQTAPVGATDLDAVIVTGTRATDRTALESTSPIDVLTAEDIRRAGVLNGELGSALQALLPSLNFPRQSNSGGADHIRAAQLRGLSPNQVLVLVNGKRRHSSALVNTDSKIGKGNTPVDFNAIPVSAIKRIEVLRDGAGAQYGSDAVAGVINVILNDAPEGGAFEASYGAHHTKVEPIDQTVTDGQTGFFSAQVGDRIGDGGFFRVGLEYKQREGTNRAGFDQIPFFEEQTPDNLALAGQRNYVLGDGSSRDINAWLNAAVPLGESAEFYAFGTYHQSDTEGANYFRYPDGVANWKEVYPNGYRPISEGENLDLAGVAGVRGQWGEWDYDASLNHGRNEFTYRLRNSLNASLGPASPTRFKTGDYESAQTLANFDLSRVFGAHTFATGVEFRHETFETGAGDPASYAAGPFTDRPTGSQAGGGLTPQDTADLDRDVSSLYASLSSQWGEKFTTDLAARYEHYDDFGGELTGKAAARYEFAPAFALRGSVSNNFRAPSLSQIGFESTSTGYDASGQLTQGRLLSVNNPIARALGAQDLDPEKALNLSLGFTSRIGEHFDLSLDVFRIDIDDRVAITERITGDALTDFVLDNFGVPGVQSANFFINAADTRTEGAELVANWRQQLGDGNLLLTGAYSYAKTELKNIAATPAELLAIDPGYVLFGVEESNTLTDAAPRTRGIFTASWDSTAWSLLGRVTRHGSAKRVFNFGGGFEPEQTYGAEWQLDAEVEYRVSPKWSVALGGLNLTDEYPDLSSADISYFGNLPYDVLSPIGSNGAYYYTRVRYTF
;
A
#
# COMPACT_ATOMS: atom_id res chain seq x y z
N MET A 1 23.45 -18.08 -27.31
CA MET A 1 24.87 -18.46 -27.16
C MET A 1 25.18 -18.56 -25.68
N SER A 2 25.82 -19.67 -25.27
CA SER A 2 26.49 -19.97 -23.99
C SER A 2 26.09 -19.21 -22.71
N ARG A 3 25.39 -19.91 -21.81
CA ARG A 3 25.21 -19.58 -20.38
C ARG A 3 26.54 -19.72 -19.62
N PRO A 4 26.93 -18.81 -18.71
CA PRO A 4 28.04 -19.07 -17.81
C PRO A 4 27.55 -19.85 -16.58
N ILE A 5 28.34 -20.85 -16.20
CA ILE A 5 28.19 -21.66 -15.00
C ILE A 5 28.88 -20.92 -13.86
N LEU A 6 28.11 -20.51 -12.84
CA LEU A 6 28.66 -20.03 -11.57
C LEU A 6 29.15 -21.23 -10.75
N ALA A 7 30.47 -21.42 -10.73
CA ALA A 7 31.15 -22.38 -9.87
C ALA A 7 31.42 -21.76 -8.47
N PRO A 8 31.62 -22.60 -7.43
CA PRO A 8 31.38 -22.23 -6.03
C PRO A 8 32.62 -21.59 -5.39
N LEU A 9 32.62 -20.26 -5.22
CA LEU A 9 33.57 -19.56 -4.34
C LEU A 9 32.95 -19.10 -3.00
N GLY A 10 31.62 -19.18 -2.86
CA GLY A 10 30.91 -18.73 -1.66
C GLY A 10 31.08 -19.60 -0.42
N ALA A 11 31.48 -20.88 -0.57
CA ALA A 11 31.57 -21.83 0.53
C ALA A 11 32.87 -21.70 1.38
N ALA A 12 33.89 -20.97 0.90
CA ALA A 12 35.19 -20.88 1.57
C ALA A 12 35.31 -19.72 2.57
N ILE A 13 34.42 -18.71 2.51
CA ILE A 13 34.45 -17.55 3.43
C ILE A 13 33.62 -17.82 4.70
N ALA A 14 32.67 -18.75 4.65
CA ALA A 14 31.80 -19.09 5.78
C ALA A 14 32.48 -19.84 6.95
N LEU A 15 33.70 -20.36 6.77
CA LEU A 15 34.41 -21.11 7.83
C LEU A 15 35.43 -20.28 8.64
N ALA A 16 35.65 -19.01 8.34
CA ALA A 16 36.73 -18.22 8.95
C ALA A 16 36.32 -17.23 10.08
N LEU A 17 35.02 -17.06 10.38
CA LEU A 17 34.53 -16.06 11.35
C LEU A 17 33.87 -16.63 12.62
N ALA A 18 34.23 -17.86 13.02
CA ALA A 18 33.74 -18.45 14.26
C ALA A 18 34.51 -17.94 15.50
N LEU A 19 34.11 -16.77 16.03
CA LEU A 19 34.33 -16.43 17.44
C LEU A 19 32.99 -16.42 18.19
N PRO A 20 32.92 -16.94 19.42
CA PRO A 20 31.70 -16.93 20.22
C PRO A 20 31.49 -15.56 20.87
N ALA A 21 30.56 -14.75 20.34
CA ALA A 21 29.96 -13.64 21.05
C ALA A 21 28.87 -14.17 22.02
N THR A 22 28.92 -13.74 23.27
CA THR A 22 27.90 -14.00 24.30
C THR A 22 26.77 -12.98 24.15
N ALA A 23 25.57 -13.44 23.75
CA ALA A 23 24.38 -12.59 23.67
C ALA A 23 23.75 -12.38 25.06
N GLN A 24 23.41 -11.14 25.38
CA GLN A 24 22.69 -10.75 26.60
C GLN A 24 21.19 -10.87 26.33
N THR A 25 20.48 -11.66 27.15
CA THR A 25 19.03 -11.90 27.05
C THR A 25 18.21 -10.64 27.39
N ALA A 26 17.25 -10.29 26.53
CA ALA A 26 16.24 -9.28 26.82
C ALA A 26 15.34 -9.71 28.00
N PRO A 27 14.74 -8.77 28.76
CA PRO A 27 13.88 -9.08 29.90
C PRO A 27 12.64 -9.88 29.46
N VAL A 28 12.35 -10.94 30.21
CA VAL A 28 11.17 -11.78 30.03
C VAL A 28 9.94 -11.01 30.54
N GLY A 29 9.00 -10.65 29.65
CA GLY A 29 7.66 -10.16 30.03
C GLY A 29 7.20 -8.80 29.49
N ALA A 30 7.98 -8.08 28.68
CA ALA A 30 7.54 -6.83 28.05
C ALA A 30 6.64 -7.10 26.82
N THR A 31 5.55 -6.35 26.68
CA THR A 31 4.67 -6.39 25.49
C THR A 31 4.83 -5.18 24.60
N ASP A 32 4.28 -5.27 23.39
CA ASP A 32 4.08 -4.14 22.48
C ASP A 32 3.47 -2.93 23.20
N LEU A 33 2.54 -3.18 24.13
CA LEU A 33 1.86 -2.14 24.88
C LEU A 33 2.71 -1.51 26.00
N ASP A 34 3.81 -2.14 26.38
CA ASP A 34 4.80 -1.65 27.34
C ASP A 34 6.00 -0.97 26.64
N ALA A 35 6.06 -1.03 25.31
CA ALA A 35 7.13 -0.41 24.55
C ALA A 35 7.06 1.11 24.66
N VAL A 36 8.22 1.74 24.91
CA VAL A 36 8.34 3.19 24.82
C VAL A 36 8.11 3.60 23.37
N ILE A 37 7.03 4.35 23.14
CA ILE A 37 6.64 4.84 21.81
C ILE A 37 7.38 6.13 21.48
N VAL A 38 7.68 6.32 20.20
CA VAL A 38 8.24 7.58 19.66
C VAL A 38 7.16 8.34 18.88
N THR A 39 6.10 7.66 18.46
CA THR A 39 5.01 8.20 17.66
C THR A 39 3.90 8.78 18.55
N GLY A 40 3.31 9.90 18.16
CA GLY A 40 2.17 10.52 18.84
C GLY A 40 2.50 11.39 20.06
N THR A 41 3.74 11.34 20.57
CA THR A 41 4.22 12.17 21.69
C THR A 41 5.67 12.61 21.47
N ARG A 42 5.99 13.85 21.84
CA ARG A 42 7.36 14.35 21.93
C ARG A 42 7.93 14.29 23.35
N ALA A 43 7.12 13.89 24.33
CA ALA A 43 7.61 13.49 25.64
C ALA A 43 8.21 12.08 25.55
N THR A 44 9.46 11.94 25.99
CA THR A 44 10.11 10.63 26.15
C THR A 44 9.42 9.85 27.27
N ASP A 45 9.43 8.52 27.20
CA ASP A 45 8.99 7.61 28.28
C ASP A 45 7.47 7.35 28.41
N ARG A 46 6.71 7.37 27.31
CA ARG A 46 5.32 6.87 27.32
C ARG A 46 5.22 5.48 26.71
N THR A 47 4.41 4.63 27.31
CA THR A 47 3.97 3.36 26.71
C THR A 47 2.69 3.53 25.88
N ALA A 48 2.32 2.53 25.07
CA ALA A 48 1.10 2.61 24.25
C ALA A 48 -0.19 2.74 25.10
N LEU A 49 -0.22 2.17 26.32
CA LEU A 49 -1.35 2.34 27.27
C LEU A 49 -1.37 3.68 28.00
N GLU A 50 -0.23 4.37 28.05
CA GLU A 50 -0.09 5.70 28.66
C GLU A 50 -0.27 6.82 27.63
N SER A 51 -0.32 6.48 26.34
CA SER A 51 -0.58 7.41 25.25
C SER A 51 -1.98 8.00 25.29
N THR A 52 -2.09 9.29 24.93
CA THR A 52 -3.36 10.01 24.75
C THR A 52 -4.09 9.63 23.47
N SER A 53 -3.43 8.91 22.55
CA SER A 53 -3.99 8.39 21.30
C SER A 53 -3.78 6.88 21.16
N PRO A 54 -4.65 6.16 20.43
CA PRO A 54 -4.49 4.73 20.16
C PRO A 54 -3.28 4.45 19.27
N ILE A 55 -2.34 3.65 19.80
CA ILE A 55 -1.12 3.23 19.10
C ILE A 55 -0.98 1.73 19.26
N ASP A 56 -0.80 1.04 18.14
CA ASP A 56 -0.32 -0.34 18.13
C ASP A 56 1.18 -0.34 17.93
N VAL A 57 1.87 -1.22 18.65
CA VAL A 57 3.29 -1.50 18.42
C VAL A 57 3.37 -2.92 17.89
N LEU A 58 4.20 -3.15 16.89
CA LEU A 58 4.46 -4.46 16.30
C LEU A 58 5.95 -4.73 16.38
N THR A 59 6.35 -5.82 17.04
CA THR A 59 7.77 -6.16 17.16
C THR A 59 8.37 -6.66 15.84
N ALA A 60 9.70 -6.60 15.72
CA ALA A 60 10.42 -7.27 14.63
C ALA A 60 10.10 -8.77 14.53
N GLU A 61 9.81 -9.44 15.65
CA GLU A 61 9.47 -10.86 15.65
C GLU A 61 8.11 -11.12 15.03
N ASP A 62 7.10 -10.33 15.41
CA ASP A 62 5.75 -10.44 14.85
C ASP A 62 5.74 -10.19 13.35
N ILE A 63 6.47 -9.15 12.91
CA ILE A 63 6.59 -8.79 11.49
C ILE A 63 7.28 -9.91 10.71
N ARG A 64 8.34 -10.51 11.25
CA ARG A 64 9.03 -11.65 10.61
C ARG A 64 8.14 -12.89 10.53
N ARG A 65 7.38 -13.21 11.57
CA ARG A 65 6.43 -14.34 11.59
C ARG A 65 5.26 -14.11 10.62
N ALA A 66 4.78 -12.87 10.50
CA ALA A 66 3.67 -12.51 9.62
C ALA A 66 4.11 -12.30 8.15
N GLY A 67 5.34 -11.86 7.90
CA GLY A 67 5.87 -11.49 6.58
C GLY A 67 6.40 -12.65 5.75
N VAL A 68 6.20 -13.92 6.13
CA VAL A 68 6.83 -15.08 5.47
C VAL A 68 6.23 -15.38 4.08
N LEU A 69 5.07 -14.79 3.76
CA LEU A 69 4.49 -14.81 2.42
C LEU A 69 5.24 -13.83 1.49
N ASN A 70 6.59 -13.93 1.46
CA ASN A 70 7.53 -13.33 0.49
C ASN A 70 8.26 -12.06 0.96
N GLY A 71 8.29 -11.77 2.26
CA GLY A 71 8.95 -10.57 2.79
C GLY A 71 8.21 -9.28 2.45
N GLU A 72 6.91 -9.36 2.15
CA GLU A 72 6.05 -8.20 1.89
C GLU A 72 5.57 -7.59 3.22
N LEU A 73 5.98 -6.35 3.47
CA LEU A 73 5.61 -5.65 4.70
C LEU A 73 4.09 -5.41 4.79
N GLY A 74 3.43 -5.06 3.70
CA GLY A 74 1.97 -4.85 3.67
C GLY A 74 1.18 -6.10 4.07
N SER A 75 1.61 -7.28 3.62
CA SER A 75 1.01 -8.56 4.01
C SER A 75 1.20 -8.85 5.51
N ALA A 76 2.39 -8.55 6.06
CA ALA A 76 2.65 -8.70 7.50
C ALA A 76 1.75 -7.79 8.34
N LEU A 77 1.64 -6.52 7.94
CA LEU A 77 0.77 -5.55 8.61
C LEU A 77 -0.70 -5.96 8.54
N GLN A 78 -1.16 -6.47 7.39
CA GLN A 78 -2.53 -6.96 7.26
C GLN A 78 -2.78 -8.10 8.25
N ALA A 79 -1.87 -9.07 8.38
CA ALA A 79 -2.06 -10.20 9.30
C ALA A 79 -2.05 -9.80 10.79
N LEU A 80 -1.41 -8.68 11.16
CA LEU A 80 -1.25 -8.24 12.55
C LEU A 80 -2.28 -7.17 12.98
N LEU A 81 -2.77 -6.36 12.04
CA LEU A 81 -3.65 -5.22 12.32
C LEU A 81 -5.05 -5.44 11.74
N PRO A 82 -6.10 -5.54 12.58
CA PRO A 82 -7.46 -5.79 12.10
C PRO A 82 -8.04 -4.61 11.31
N SER A 83 -7.55 -3.39 11.52
CA SER A 83 -8.01 -2.19 10.80
C SER A 83 -7.28 -1.95 9.48
N LEU A 84 -6.27 -2.75 9.14
CA LEU A 84 -5.51 -2.61 7.90
C LEU A 84 -6.03 -3.58 6.83
N ASN A 85 -6.21 -3.06 5.62
CA ASN A 85 -6.53 -3.85 4.43
C ASN A 85 -5.44 -3.67 3.36
N PHE A 86 -5.03 -4.77 2.74
CA PHE A 86 -3.99 -4.81 1.72
C PHE A 86 -4.40 -5.79 0.61
N PRO A 87 -5.37 -5.42 -0.24
CA PRO A 87 -5.98 -6.33 -1.20
C PRO A 87 -4.96 -6.85 -2.22
N ARG A 88 -5.05 -8.14 -2.55
CA ARG A 88 -4.22 -8.80 -3.57
C ARG A 88 -4.88 -8.70 -4.94
N GLN A 89 -4.71 -7.53 -5.54
CA GLN A 89 -5.27 -7.25 -6.85
C GLN A 89 -4.54 -8.02 -7.96
N SER A 90 -5.28 -8.37 -9.01
CA SER A 90 -4.83 -9.13 -10.17
C SER A 90 -5.65 -8.69 -11.38
N ASN A 91 -5.04 -8.55 -12.55
CA ASN A 91 -5.67 -7.97 -13.73
C ASN A 91 -6.15 -6.52 -13.46
N SER A 92 -5.36 -5.77 -12.69
CA SER A 92 -5.70 -4.43 -12.22
C SER A 92 -4.68 -3.38 -12.67
N GLY A 93 -4.00 -3.63 -13.79
CA GLY A 93 -3.07 -2.70 -14.41
C GLY A 93 -1.96 -2.25 -13.46
N GLY A 94 -1.91 -0.97 -13.11
CA GLY A 94 -0.87 -0.42 -12.23
C GLY A 94 -0.83 -1.07 -10.83
N ALA A 95 -1.99 -1.48 -10.32
CA ALA A 95 -2.10 -2.07 -8.99
C ALA A 95 -1.56 -3.51 -8.89
N ASP A 96 -1.29 -4.17 -10.02
CA ASP A 96 -0.58 -5.45 -10.04
C ASP A 96 0.89 -5.28 -9.62
N HIS A 97 1.43 -4.07 -9.80
CA HIS A 97 2.84 -3.74 -9.57
C HIS A 97 3.07 -3.03 -8.23
N ILE A 98 2.25 -2.03 -7.89
CA ILE A 98 2.33 -1.29 -6.62
C ILE A 98 1.00 -1.40 -5.87
N ARG A 99 1.03 -2.07 -4.72
CA ARG A 99 -0.16 -2.35 -3.91
C ARG A 99 -0.40 -1.26 -2.88
N ALA A 100 -1.68 -0.94 -2.69
CA ALA A 100 -2.09 0.14 -1.81
C ALA A 100 -2.57 -0.41 -0.46
N ALA A 101 -2.07 0.13 0.65
CA ALA A 101 -2.54 -0.22 1.99
C ALA A 101 -3.58 0.79 2.49
N GLN A 102 -4.69 0.29 3.02
CA GLN A 102 -5.74 1.10 3.62
C GLN A 102 -5.77 0.91 5.13
N LEU A 103 -5.97 2.00 5.87
CA LEU A 103 -6.26 1.96 7.31
C LEU A 103 -7.71 2.37 7.52
N ARG A 104 -8.49 1.57 8.28
CA ARG A 104 -9.93 1.79 8.55
C ARG A 104 -10.81 1.86 7.30
N GLY A 105 -10.36 1.24 6.20
CA GLY A 105 -11.05 1.29 4.90
C GLY A 105 -10.98 2.66 4.21
N LEU A 106 -10.16 3.59 4.71
CA LEU A 106 -9.91 4.88 4.09
C LEU A 106 -8.95 4.76 2.90
N SER A 107 -8.79 5.85 2.14
CA SER A 107 -7.98 5.86 0.93
C SER A 107 -6.50 5.60 1.25
N PRO A 108 -5.73 4.90 0.40
CA PRO A 108 -4.32 4.60 0.69
C PRO A 108 -3.40 5.81 0.87
N ASN A 109 -3.71 6.93 0.22
CA ASN A 109 -3.01 8.21 0.37
C ASN A 109 -3.48 9.05 1.57
N GLN A 110 -4.35 8.50 2.42
CA GLN A 110 -4.78 9.11 3.69
C GLN A 110 -4.04 8.50 4.89
N VAL A 111 -3.01 7.68 4.66
CA VAL A 111 -2.12 7.14 5.69
C VAL A 111 -0.72 7.71 5.48
N LEU A 112 -0.17 8.38 6.48
CA LEU A 112 1.20 8.86 6.42
C LEU A 112 2.17 7.76 6.85
N VAL A 113 3.19 7.50 6.03
CA VAL A 113 4.27 6.56 6.37
C VAL A 113 5.52 7.33 6.78
N LEU A 114 6.13 6.93 7.89
CA LEU A 114 7.38 7.47 8.41
C LEU A 114 8.43 6.35 8.52
N VAL A 115 9.69 6.71 8.36
CA VAL A 115 10.85 5.86 8.70
C VAL A 115 11.71 6.63 9.69
N ASN A 116 11.93 6.08 10.89
CA ASN A 116 12.57 6.77 12.01
C ASN A 116 11.96 8.15 12.29
N GLY A 117 10.63 8.28 12.18
CA GLY A 117 9.93 9.55 12.38
C GLY A 117 10.06 10.57 11.24
N LYS A 118 10.75 10.24 10.14
CA LYS A 118 10.88 11.12 8.96
C LYS A 118 9.97 10.64 7.82
N ARG A 119 9.38 11.57 7.08
CA ARG A 119 8.39 11.30 6.01
C ARG A 119 8.95 10.40 4.91
N ARG A 120 8.21 9.36 4.54
CA ARG A 120 8.46 8.52 3.36
C ARG A 120 7.74 9.10 2.14
N HIS A 121 8.39 9.11 0.98
CA HIS A 121 7.79 9.55 -0.28
C HIS A 121 6.80 8.51 -0.84
N SER A 122 5.88 8.96 -1.72
CA SER A 122 4.94 8.10 -2.46
C SER A 122 5.56 7.57 -3.75
N SER A 123 5.01 6.48 -4.28
CA SER A 123 5.35 6.00 -5.63
C SER A 123 4.90 6.95 -6.74
N ALA A 124 5.39 6.73 -7.96
CA ALA A 124 5.10 7.54 -9.14
C ALA A 124 3.92 7.00 -9.97
N LEU A 125 3.65 5.69 -9.91
CA LEU A 125 2.64 5.06 -10.76
C LEU A 125 1.21 5.41 -10.31
N VAL A 126 0.46 6.07 -11.19
CA VAL A 126 -0.95 6.40 -10.96
C VAL A 126 -1.82 5.18 -11.23
N ASN A 127 -2.55 4.72 -10.21
CA ASN A 127 -3.53 3.66 -10.42
C ASN A 127 -4.81 4.22 -11.06
N THR A 128 -5.11 3.89 -12.30
CA THR A 128 -6.32 4.37 -13.00
C THR A 128 -7.44 3.34 -13.11
N ASP A 129 -7.18 2.08 -12.77
CA ASP A 129 -8.14 0.99 -12.92
C ASP A 129 -9.17 0.99 -11.78
N SER A 130 -10.41 0.57 -12.08
CA SER A 130 -11.56 0.59 -11.15
C SER A 130 -11.42 -0.42 -10.01
N LYS A 131 -10.59 -0.07 -9.02
CA LYS A 131 -10.20 -0.87 -7.86
C LYS A 131 -9.88 0.01 -6.65
N ILE A 132 -9.66 -0.61 -5.48
CA ILE A 132 -9.17 0.10 -4.28
C ILE A 132 -7.91 0.90 -4.64
N GLY A 133 -7.95 2.21 -4.36
CA GLY A 133 -6.84 3.12 -4.63
C GLY A 133 -6.84 3.76 -6.01
N LYS A 134 -7.91 3.64 -6.81
CA LYS A 134 -8.07 4.39 -8.06
C LYS A 134 -7.83 5.88 -7.87
N GLY A 135 -7.06 6.48 -8.76
CA GLY A 135 -6.69 7.88 -8.74
C GLY A 135 -5.59 8.25 -7.75
N ASN A 136 -4.96 7.28 -7.09
CA ASN A 136 -3.95 7.54 -6.06
C ASN A 136 -2.58 6.99 -6.44
N THR A 137 -1.56 7.50 -5.76
CA THR A 137 -0.15 7.07 -5.78
C THR A 137 0.26 6.68 -4.36
N PRO A 138 0.15 5.40 -3.95
CA PRO A 138 0.43 5.00 -2.58
C PRO A 138 1.93 4.95 -2.28
N VAL A 139 2.30 4.88 -1.01
CA VAL A 139 3.65 4.48 -0.59
C VAL A 139 3.83 2.99 -0.88
N ASP A 140 4.94 2.63 -1.53
CA ASP A 140 5.31 1.23 -1.72
C ASP A 140 5.93 0.64 -0.44
N PHE A 141 5.15 -0.19 0.26
CA PHE A 141 5.60 -0.89 1.46
C PHE A 141 6.68 -1.93 1.17
N ASN A 142 6.74 -2.49 -0.05
CA ASN A 142 7.73 -3.51 -0.40
C ASN A 142 9.14 -2.95 -0.57
N ALA A 143 9.27 -1.63 -0.71
CA ALA A 143 10.52 -0.90 -0.72
C ALA A 143 11.12 -0.67 0.69
N ILE A 144 10.39 -1.02 1.76
CA ILE A 144 10.89 -0.99 3.14
C ILE A 144 11.25 -2.42 3.57
N PRO A 145 12.55 -2.74 3.75
CA PRO A 145 12.99 -4.13 3.99
C PRO A 145 12.58 -4.62 5.39
N VAL A 146 12.01 -5.81 5.51
CA VAL A 146 11.55 -6.37 6.81
C VAL A 146 12.73 -6.57 7.78
N SER A 147 13.89 -6.96 7.27
CA SER A 147 15.13 -7.12 8.04
C SER A 147 15.67 -5.82 8.62
N ALA A 148 15.26 -4.67 8.08
CA ALA A 148 15.63 -3.35 8.57
C ALA A 148 14.85 -2.97 9.84
N ILE A 149 13.75 -3.65 10.13
CA ILE A 149 12.75 -3.17 11.09
C ILE A 149 13.08 -3.67 12.50
N LYS A 150 13.11 -2.74 13.45
CA LYS A 150 13.12 -3.01 14.90
C LYS A 150 11.71 -3.20 15.43
N ARG A 151 10.82 -2.30 15.02
CA ARG A 151 9.39 -2.31 15.35
C ARG A 151 8.64 -1.36 14.42
N ILE A 152 7.33 -1.49 14.40
CA ILE A 152 6.42 -0.53 13.74
C ILE A 152 5.45 0.01 14.78
N GLU A 153 5.21 1.31 14.72
CA GLU A 153 4.22 1.99 15.55
C GLU A 153 3.09 2.50 14.63
N VAL A 154 1.85 2.09 14.89
CA VAL A 154 0.67 2.51 14.11
C VAL A 154 -0.23 3.37 14.97
N LEU A 155 -0.18 4.68 14.71
CA LEU A 155 -1.06 5.67 15.32
C LEU A 155 -2.37 5.72 14.54
N ARG A 156 -3.46 5.29 15.17
CA ARG A 156 -4.80 5.24 14.57
C ARG A 156 -5.61 6.49 14.90
N ASP A 157 -4.98 7.65 14.89
CA ASP A 157 -5.64 8.93 15.17
C ASP A 157 -5.17 9.96 14.16
N GLY A 158 -5.99 10.98 13.93
CA GLY A 158 -5.61 12.12 13.10
C GLY A 158 -4.34 12.78 13.65
N ALA A 159 -3.31 12.88 12.82
CA ALA A 159 -1.98 13.30 13.27
C ALA A 159 -1.37 14.44 12.43
N GLY A 160 -2.19 15.13 11.62
CA GLY A 160 -1.75 16.22 10.75
C GLY A 160 -1.02 17.33 11.46
N ALA A 161 -1.53 17.73 12.64
CA ALA A 161 -0.91 18.76 13.45
C ALA A 161 0.51 18.40 13.94
N GLN A 162 0.87 17.11 13.98
CA GLN A 162 2.19 16.64 14.44
C GLN A 162 3.12 16.30 13.29
N TYR A 163 2.61 15.68 12.22
CA TYR A 163 3.42 15.09 11.15
C TYR A 163 3.17 15.69 9.74
N GLY A 164 2.27 16.67 9.63
CA GLY A 164 1.92 17.33 8.36
C GLY A 164 0.79 16.64 7.59
N SER A 165 0.54 17.13 6.37
CA SER A 165 -0.48 16.62 5.44
C SER A 165 -0.54 15.09 5.36
N ASP A 166 -1.69 14.56 4.93
CA ASP A 166 -1.92 13.16 4.56
C ASP A 166 -2.15 12.18 5.73
N ALA A 167 -1.87 12.57 6.98
CA ALA A 167 -2.09 11.74 8.19
C ALA A 167 -3.57 11.64 8.63
N VAL A 168 -4.51 11.54 7.68
CA VAL A 168 -5.96 11.62 7.90
C VAL A 168 -6.48 10.39 8.64
N ALA A 169 -6.16 9.19 8.12
CA ALA A 169 -6.54 7.91 8.71
C ALA A 169 -5.62 7.50 9.86
N GLY A 170 -4.37 7.96 9.84
CA GLY A 170 -3.35 7.64 10.85
C GLY A 170 -1.93 7.75 10.32
N VAL A 171 -0.98 7.26 11.13
CA VAL A 171 0.46 7.24 10.83
C VAL A 171 1.02 5.84 11.05
N ILE A 172 1.81 5.33 10.12
CA ILE A 172 2.61 4.12 10.26
C ILE A 172 4.08 4.54 10.33
N ASN A 173 4.71 4.40 11.50
CA ASN A 173 6.11 4.76 11.71
C ASN A 173 6.97 3.49 11.83
N VAL A 174 7.84 3.28 10.85
CA VAL A 174 8.80 2.18 10.82
C VAL A 174 10.08 2.61 11.54
N ILE A 175 10.38 1.96 12.66
CA ILE A 175 11.62 2.21 13.38
C ILE A 175 12.67 1.20 12.93
N LEU A 176 13.80 1.70 12.43
CA LEU A 176 14.88 0.87 11.92
C LEU A 176 15.70 0.26 13.06
N ASN A 177 16.34 -0.87 12.77
CA ASN A 177 17.23 -1.57 13.68
C ASN A 177 18.46 -0.71 14.00
N ASP A 178 18.66 -0.45 15.29
CA ASP A 178 19.70 0.38 15.89
C ASP A 178 20.60 -0.41 16.86
N ALA A 179 20.49 -1.76 16.86
CA ALA A 179 21.36 -2.59 17.68
C ALA A 179 22.84 -2.31 17.32
N PRO A 180 23.73 -2.05 18.28
CA PRO A 180 25.09 -1.60 17.95
C PRO A 180 25.95 -2.66 17.27
N GLU A 181 25.69 -3.95 17.50
CA GLU A 181 26.55 -5.04 17.02
C GLU A 181 25.71 -6.24 16.54
N GLY A 182 26.40 -7.20 15.91
CA GLY A 182 25.85 -8.50 15.53
C GLY A 182 25.17 -8.50 14.17
N GLY A 183 24.75 -9.68 13.75
CA GLY A 183 24.16 -9.87 12.43
C GLY A 183 23.18 -11.02 12.37
N ALA A 184 22.49 -11.12 11.23
CA ALA A 184 21.59 -12.22 10.95
C ALA A 184 21.61 -12.59 9.47
N PHE A 185 21.52 -13.90 9.21
CA PHE A 185 21.11 -14.45 7.92
C PHE A 185 19.76 -15.11 8.11
N GLU A 186 18.87 -14.90 7.14
CA GLU A 186 17.58 -15.56 7.11
C GLU A 186 17.28 -16.02 5.69
N ALA A 187 16.70 -17.21 5.57
CA ALA A 187 16.19 -17.71 4.31
C ALA A 187 14.85 -18.39 4.53
N SER A 188 13.90 -18.19 3.62
CA SER A 188 12.66 -18.96 3.60
C SER A 188 12.29 -19.38 2.18
N TYR A 189 11.59 -20.51 2.11
CA TYR A 189 11.03 -21.02 0.86
C TYR A 189 9.63 -21.57 1.13
N GLY A 190 8.69 -21.27 0.25
CA GLY A 190 7.32 -21.77 0.36
C GLY A 190 6.61 -21.87 -0.99
N ALA A 191 5.39 -22.37 -0.96
CA ALA A 191 4.51 -22.47 -2.12
C ALA A 191 3.04 -22.55 -1.68
N HIS A 192 2.14 -22.17 -2.57
CA HIS A 192 0.73 -22.48 -2.42
C HIS A 192 0.49 -23.95 -2.78
N HIS A 193 -0.30 -24.65 -1.99
CA HIS A 193 -0.78 -26.00 -2.30
C HIS A 193 -2.26 -26.08 -1.94
N THR A 194 -3.11 -26.06 -2.96
CA THR A 194 -4.52 -25.70 -2.78
C THR A 194 -5.42 -26.42 -3.78
N LYS A 195 -6.68 -26.64 -3.41
CA LYS A 195 -7.73 -27.11 -4.30
C LYS A 195 -8.47 -25.92 -4.92
N VAL A 196 -8.28 -25.70 -6.22
CA VAL A 196 -8.95 -24.64 -6.97
C VAL A 196 -10.36 -25.11 -7.33
N GLU A 197 -11.36 -24.68 -6.56
CA GLU A 197 -12.77 -25.08 -6.71
C GLU A 197 -13.33 -24.90 -8.13
N PRO A 198 -13.13 -23.76 -8.84
CA PRO A 198 -13.66 -23.53 -10.18
C PRO A 198 -13.28 -24.57 -11.25
N ILE A 199 -12.18 -25.31 -11.02
CA ILE A 199 -11.68 -26.33 -11.96
C ILE A 199 -11.56 -27.71 -11.32
N ASP A 200 -11.91 -27.86 -10.04
CA ASP A 200 -11.79 -29.08 -9.22
C ASP A 200 -10.39 -29.74 -9.31
N GLN A 201 -9.32 -28.94 -9.28
CA GLN A 201 -7.94 -29.43 -9.34
C GLN A 201 -7.10 -28.95 -8.17
N THR A 202 -6.26 -29.84 -7.65
CA THR A 202 -5.20 -29.45 -6.72
C THR A 202 -3.99 -28.95 -7.49
N VAL A 203 -3.53 -27.75 -7.15
CA VAL A 203 -2.38 -27.09 -7.78
C VAL A 203 -1.30 -26.80 -6.74
N THR A 204 -0.03 -26.84 -7.18
CA THR A 204 1.10 -26.32 -6.42
C THR A 204 1.83 -25.28 -7.26
N ASP A 205 1.72 -24.01 -6.88
CA ASP A 205 2.31 -22.88 -7.59
C ASP A 205 2.65 -21.73 -6.61
N GLY A 206 2.98 -20.56 -7.13
CA GLY A 206 3.36 -19.42 -6.30
C GLY A 206 4.59 -19.71 -5.42
N GLN A 207 5.55 -20.48 -5.94
CA GLN A 207 6.79 -20.77 -5.23
C GLN A 207 7.52 -19.48 -4.92
N THR A 208 7.98 -19.34 -3.69
CA THR A 208 8.60 -18.10 -3.23
C THR A 208 9.87 -18.36 -2.47
N GLY A 209 10.83 -17.47 -2.66
CA GLY A 209 12.13 -17.50 -2.02
C GLY A 209 12.42 -16.14 -1.41
N PHE A 210 12.88 -16.14 -0.16
CA PHE A 210 13.36 -14.96 0.53
C PHE A 210 14.74 -15.25 1.11
N PHE A 211 15.65 -14.29 0.97
CA PHE A 211 16.94 -14.29 1.63
C PHE A 211 17.22 -12.90 2.18
N SER A 212 17.69 -12.82 3.42
CA SER A 212 18.22 -11.58 3.97
C SER A 212 19.55 -11.80 4.69
N ALA A 213 20.40 -10.78 4.62
CA ALA A 213 21.65 -10.71 5.35
C ALA A 213 21.77 -9.30 5.94
N GLN A 214 22.06 -9.21 7.23
CA GLN A 214 22.33 -7.94 7.89
C GLN A 214 23.48 -8.06 8.87
N VAL A 215 24.22 -6.97 9.04
CA VAL A 215 25.32 -6.85 9.99
C VAL A 215 25.38 -5.42 10.51
N GLY A 216 25.83 -5.27 11.75
CA GLY A 216 26.16 -3.98 12.33
C GLY A 216 27.33 -4.08 13.29
N ASP A 217 27.99 -2.96 13.49
CA ASP A 217 29.08 -2.80 14.45
C ASP A 217 29.11 -1.38 15.00
N ARG A 218 29.81 -1.20 16.13
CA ARG A 218 29.98 0.09 16.78
C ARG A 218 30.83 1.02 15.94
N ILE A 219 30.52 2.31 16.00
CA ILE A 219 31.36 3.40 15.49
C ILE A 219 31.84 4.23 16.68
N GLY A 220 33.12 4.10 17.03
CA GLY A 220 33.71 4.82 18.15
C GLY A 220 33.00 4.57 19.48
N ASP A 221 33.06 5.55 20.37
CA ASP A 221 32.44 5.46 21.69
C ASP A 221 30.99 5.97 21.63
N GLY A 222 30.06 5.09 21.28
CA GLY A 222 28.61 5.34 21.36
C GLY A 222 27.86 5.41 20.03
N GLY A 223 28.56 5.34 18.89
CA GLY A 223 27.93 5.24 17.57
C GLY A 223 27.72 3.80 17.12
N PHE A 224 26.99 3.65 16.01
CA PHE A 224 26.77 2.38 15.34
C PHE A 224 26.56 2.57 13.83
N PHE A 225 26.76 1.50 13.08
CA PHE A 225 26.13 1.33 11.78
C PHE A 225 25.47 -0.05 11.69
N ARG A 226 24.40 -0.13 10.91
CA ARG A 226 23.79 -1.37 10.46
C ARG A 226 23.50 -1.27 8.98
N VAL A 227 23.78 -2.35 8.27
CA VAL A 227 23.46 -2.50 6.86
C VAL A 227 22.83 -3.85 6.61
N GLY A 228 21.97 -3.94 5.61
CA GLY A 228 21.42 -5.21 5.18
C GLY A 228 21.04 -5.24 3.71
N LEU A 229 20.85 -6.47 3.24
CA LEU A 229 20.43 -6.81 1.88
C LEU A 229 19.29 -7.83 1.97
N GLU A 230 18.28 -7.69 1.12
CA GLU A 230 17.24 -8.69 0.90
C GLU A 230 17.13 -9.04 -0.58
N TYR A 231 16.89 -10.31 -0.85
CA TYR A 231 16.45 -10.81 -2.15
C TYR A 231 15.11 -11.52 -1.97
N LYS A 232 14.11 -11.10 -2.74
CA LYS A 232 12.77 -11.68 -2.78
C LYS A 232 12.51 -12.20 -4.19
N GLN A 233 11.90 -13.37 -4.28
CA GLN A 233 11.38 -13.92 -5.53
C GLN A 233 10.03 -14.57 -5.26
N ARG A 234 9.06 -14.29 -6.13
CA ARG A 234 7.75 -14.94 -6.16
C ARG A 234 7.45 -15.36 -7.58
N GLU A 235 7.09 -16.63 -7.77
CA GLU A 235 6.46 -17.10 -9.00
C GLU A 235 4.95 -16.79 -8.98
N GLY A 236 4.32 -16.70 -10.15
CA GLY A 236 2.89 -16.36 -10.24
C GLY A 236 1.95 -17.47 -9.76
N THR A 237 0.75 -17.10 -9.35
CA THR A 237 -0.36 -18.02 -9.04
C THR A 237 -1.44 -17.95 -10.13
N ASN A 238 -2.22 -19.03 -10.32
CA ASN A 238 -3.39 -18.99 -11.20
C ASN A 238 -4.62 -19.68 -10.60
N ARG A 239 -5.70 -18.92 -10.42
CA ARG A 239 -7.03 -19.27 -9.85
C ARG A 239 -8.16 -19.02 -10.86
N ALA A 240 -7.81 -18.72 -12.11
CA ALA A 240 -8.79 -18.58 -13.17
C ALA A 240 -9.51 -19.92 -13.40
N GLY A 241 -10.80 -19.83 -13.70
CA GLY A 241 -11.62 -20.96 -14.09
C GLY A 241 -11.35 -21.42 -15.53
N PHE A 242 -12.21 -22.30 -16.02
CA PHE A 242 -12.20 -22.71 -17.42
C PHE A 242 -12.90 -21.68 -18.30
N ASP A 243 -12.28 -21.39 -19.44
CA ASP A 243 -12.82 -20.47 -20.41
C ASP A 243 -14.06 -21.05 -21.09
N GLN A 244 -15.16 -20.33 -21.00
CA GLN A 244 -16.44 -20.68 -21.63
C GLN A 244 -16.64 -19.98 -22.98
N ILE A 245 -15.68 -19.14 -23.39
CA ILE A 245 -15.71 -18.30 -24.59
C ILE A 245 -16.85 -17.27 -24.52
N PRO A 246 -16.54 -15.97 -24.40
CA PRO A 246 -17.56 -14.93 -24.42
C PRO A 246 -18.44 -14.98 -25.68
N PHE A 247 -19.73 -14.70 -25.54
CA PHE A 247 -20.68 -14.76 -26.66
C PHE A 247 -20.39 -13.73 -27.76
N PHE A 248 -19.67 -12.67 -27.43
CA PHE A 248 -19.29 -11.59 -28.35
C PHE A 248 -18.00 -11.90 -29.13
N GLU A 249 -17.28 -12.96 -28.77
CA GLU A 249 -16.15 -13.45 -29.55
C GLU A 249 -16.67 -14.28 -30.73
N GLU A 250 -15.93 -14.27 -31.84
CA GLU A 250 -16.31 -15.07 -33.00
C GLU A 250 -16.29 -16.56 -32.65
N GLN A 251 -17.38 -17.27 -32.93
CA GLN A 251 -17.55 -18.69 -32.62
C GLN A 251 -16.90 -19.59 -33.69
N THR A 252 -15.62 -19.34 -33.99
CA THR A 252 -14.84 -20.10 -34.98
C THR A 252 -14.34 -21.43 -34.40
N PRO A 253 -13.98 -22.42 -35.24
CA PRO A 253 -13.37 -23.66 -34.74
C PRO A 253 -12.13 -23.45 -33.87
N ASP A 254 -11.29 -22.46 -34.21
CA ASP A 254 -10.05 -22.18 -33.47
C ASP A 254 -10.33 -21.53 -32.12
N ASN A 255 -11.30 -20.61 -32.03
CA ASN A 255 -11.73 -20.02 -30.75
C ASN A 255 -12.44 -21.07 -29.88
N LEU A 256 -13.34 -21.86 -30.46
CA LEU A 256 -14.09 -22.91 -29.74
C LEU A 256 -13.18 -24.03 -29.24
N ALA A 257 -12.03 -24.27 -29.87
CA ALA A 257 -11.02 -25.21 -29.39
C ALA A 257 -10.39 -24.79 -28.05
N LEU A 258 -10.52 -23.52 -27.66
CA LEU A 258 -10.05 -22.99 -26.38
C LEU A 258 -11.08 -23.14 -25.25
N ALA A 259 -12.31 -23.55 -25.56
CA ALA A 259 -13.32 -23.82 -24.53
C ALA A 259 -12.84 -24.94 -23.59
N GLY A 260 -12.98 -24.74 -22.28
CA GLY A 260 -12.46 -25.67 -21.28
C GLY A 260 -10.95 -25.57 -21.02
N GLN A 261 -10.25 -24.61 -21.62
CA GLN A 261 -8.85 -24.30 -21.31
C GLN A 261 -8.73 -23.15 -20.29
N ARG A 262 -7.56 -23.00 -19.68
CA ARG A 262 -7.27 -21.90 -18.73
C ARG A 262 -6.48 -20.79 -19.43
N ASN A 263 -7.17 -19.99 -20.25
CA ASN A 263 -6.53 -18.92 -21.04
C ASN A 263 -6.23 -17.66 -20.21
N TYR A 264 -7.02 -17.44 -19.15
CA TYR A 264 -6.88 -16.32 -18.23
C TYR A 264 -6.00 -16.68 -17.02
N VAL A 265 -5.56 -15.66 -16.30
CA VAL A 265 -4.89 -15.79 -15.01
C VAL A 265 -5.62 -14.93 -13.99
N LEU A 266 -5.79 -15.46 -12.80
CA LEU A 266 -6.27 -14.74 -11.62
C LEU A 266 -5.37 -15.12 -10.45
N GLY A 267 -4.78 -14.15 -9.77
CA GLY A 267 -3.82 -14.40 -8.70
C GLY A 267 -2.63 -13.44 -8.73
N ASP A 268 -1.70 -13.65 -7.79
CA ASP A 268 -0.48 -12.87 -7.70
C ASP A 268 0.40 -13.09 -8.94
N GLY A 269 0.88 -11.99 -9.51
CA GLY A 269 1.91 -12.03 -10.54
C GLY A 269 3.30 -12.32 -9.97
N SER A 270 4.23 -12.74 -10.83
CA SER A 270 5.61 -12.98 -10.40
C SER A 270 6.32 -11.68 -10.04
N SER A 271 7.22 -11.73 -9.06
CA SER A 271 8.09 -10.61 -8.72
C SER A 271 9.51 -11.08 -8.42
N ARG A 272 10.46 -10.18 -8.64
CA ARG A 272 11.83 -10.29 -8.14
C ARG A 272 12.24 -8.95 -7.59
N ASP A 273 12.77 -8.94 -6.38
CA ASP A 273 13.09 -7.72 -5.67
C ASP A 273 14.48 -7.82 -5.03
N ILE A 274 15.25 -6.76 -5.13
CA ILE A 274 16.49 -6.55 -4.37
C ILE A 274 16.29 -5.33 -3.50
N ASN A 275 16.57 -5.48 -2.21
CA ASN A 275 16.55 -4.36 -1.28
C ASN A 275 17.89 -4.23 -0.58
N ALA A 276 18.30 -3.00 -0.29
CA ALA A 276 19.38 -2.72 0.63
C ALA A 276 18.97 -1.60 1.60
N TRP A 277 19.55 -1.59 2.78
CA TRP A 277 19.28 -0.54 3.77
C TRP A 277 20.50 -0.23 4.62
N LEU A 278 20.52 0.99 5.14
CA LEU A 278 21.53 1.52 6.07
C LEU A 278 20.80 2.22 7.22
N ASN A 279 21.31 2.05 8.43
CA ASN A 279 20.98 2.89 9.58
C ASN A 279 22.25 3.11 10.40
N ALA A 280 22.63 4.37 10.63
CA ALA A 280 23.86 4.71 11.32
C ALA A 280 23.70 5.95 12.17
N ALA A 281 24.46 5.99 13.27
CA ALA A 281 24.57 7.13 14.14
C ALA A 281 26.00 7.27 14.67
N VAL A 282 26.52 8.49 14.72
CA VAL A 282 27.90 8.80 15.08
C VAL A 282 27.90 9.99 16.04
N PRO A 283 28.39 9.83 17.28
CA PRO A 283 28.53 10.93 18.23
C PRO A 283 29.42 12.06 17.68
N LEU A 284 28.96 13.29 17.84
CA LEU A 284 29.67 14.53 17.52
C LEU A 284 30.01 15.26 18.83
N GLY A 285 31.06 14.81 19.50
CA GLY A 285 31.39 15.29 20.85
C GLY A 285 30.43 14.73 21.90
N GLU A 286 30.18 15.47 22.97
CA GLU A 286 29.41 14.99 24.13
C GLU A 286 27.90 15.26 24.04
N SER A 287 27.47 16.20 23.19
CA SER A 287 26.10 16.73 23.22
C SER A 287 25.37 16.65 21.87
N ALA A 288 25.95 16.01 20.86
CA ALA A 288 25.36 15.90 19.53
C ALA A 288 25.69 14.56 18.89
N GLU A 289 24.88 14.18 17.90
CA GLU A 289 25.00 12.96 17.13
C GLU A 289 24.61 13.26 15.68
N PHE A 290 25.44 12.83 14.75
CA PHE A 290 25.09 12.73 13.35
C PHE A 290 24.37 11.39 13.12
N TYR A 291 23.26 11.39 12.40
CA TYR A 291 22.59 10.17 12.00
C TYR A 291 22.35 10.15 10.50
N ALA A 292 22.32 8.95 9.93
CA ALA A 292 21.96 8.74 8.54
C ALA A 292 21.28 7.38 8.36
N PHE A 293 20.24 7.33 7.54
CA PHE A 293 19.59 6.09 7.15
C PHE A 293 19.04 6.18 5.74
N GLY A 294 18.82 5.03 5.12
CA GLY A 294 18.30 5.00 3.76
C GLY A 294 17.95 3.59 3.28
N THR A 295 17.18 3.54 2.21
CA THR A 295 16.73 2.32 1.56
C THR A 295 16.96 2.41 0.05
N TYR A 296 17.35 1.28 -0.52
CA TYR A 296 17.38 1.01 -1.96
C TYR A 296 16.41 -0.13 -2.21
N HIS A 297 15.54 0.01 -3.19
CA HIS A 297 14.68 -1.04 -3.66
C HIS A 297 14.67 -1.06 -5.19
N GLN A 298 14.84 -2.24 -5.76
CA GLN A 298 14.58 -2.47 -7.17
C GLN A 298 13.71 -3.72 -7.32
N SER A 299 12.63 -3.61 -8.07
CA SER A 299 11.76 -4.75 -8.38
C SER A 299 11.38 -4.83 -9.85
N ASP A 300 11.31 -6.08 -10.32
CA ASP A 300 10.71 -6.46 -11.59
C ASP A 300 9.44 -7.25 -11.26
N THR A 301 8.29 -6.78 -11.75
CA THR A 301 6.97 -7.36 -11.43
C THR A 301 6.20 -7.66 -12.71
N GLU A 302 5.41 -8.74 -12.72
CA GLU A 302 4.54 -9.08 -13.84
C GLU A 302 3.07 -8.98 -13.44
N GLY A 303 2.22 -8.46 -14.33
CA GLY A 303 0.76 -8.48 -14.22
C GLY A 303 0.11 -9.29 -15.33
N ALA A 304 -1.08 -9.80 -15.06
CA ALA A 304 -1.88 -10.55 -16.04
C ALA A 304 -2.91 -9.61 -16.68
N ASN A 305 -3.23 -9.87 -17.95
CA ASN A 305 -4.24 -9.10 -18.67
C ASN A 305 -5.25 -10.04 -19.36
N TYR A 306 -6.28 -9.47 -19.97
CA TYR A 306 -7.30 -10.24 -20.66
C TYR A 306 -6.72 -10.96 -21.88
N PHE A 307 -7.18 -12.20 -22.12
CA PHE A 307 -6.77 -12.99 -23.29
C PHE A 307 -7.26 -12.37 -24.61
N ARG A 308 -6.57 -12.66 -25.71
CA ARG A 308 -6.90 -12.27 -27.08
C ARG A 308 -7.02 -13.53 -27.92
N TYR A 309 -8.22 -13.78 -28.44
CA TYR A 309 -8.55 -15.00 -29.16
C TYR A 309 -7.85 -15.09 -30.53
N PRO A 310 -7.59 -16.32 -31.04
CA PRO A 310 -6.98 -16.55 -32.35
C PRO A 310 -7.61 -15.71 -33.47
N ASP A 311 -8.93 -15.72 -33.58
CA ASP A 311 -9.70 -15.00 -34.61
C ASP A 311 -10.17 -13.60 -34.17
N GLY A 312 -9.74 -13.11 -33.00
CA GLY A 312 -10.13 -11.78 -32.52
C GLY A 312 -9.45 -10.65 -33.32
N VAL A 313 -10.14 -9.51 -33.47
CA VAL A 313 -9.60 -8.32 -34.17
C VAL A 313 -8.30 -7.79 -33.57
N ALA A 314 -8.09 -8.05 -32.28
CA ALA A 314 -6.88 -7.72 -31.52
C ALA A 314 -5.70 -8.69 -31.77
N ASN A 315 -5.83 -9.66 -32.67
CA ASN A 315 -4.81 -10.65 -32.97
C ASN A 315 -4.55 -10.83 -34.46
N TRP A 316 -3.29 -11.08 -34.83
CA TRP A 316 -2.91 -11.59 -36.13
C TRP A 316 -2.47 -13.05 -35.96
N LYS A 317 -3.13 -13.99 -36.63
CA LYS A 317 -2.79 -15.43 -36.53
C LYS A 317 -1.36 -15.72 -37.02
N GLU A 318 -0.83 -14.89 -37.90
CA GLU A 318 0.57 -14.93 -38.35
C GLU A 318 1.55 -14.67 -37.20
N VAL A 319 1.13 -13.95 -36.17
CA VAL A 319 1.93 -13.63 -34.97
C VAL A 319 1.61 -14.60 -33.84
N TYR A 320 0.33 -14.75 -33.50
CA TYR A 320 -0.15 -15.67 -32.46
C TYR A 320 -1.24 -16.62 -32.99
N PRO A 321 -0.85 -17.78 -33.56
CA PRO A 321 -1.80 -18.73 -34.14
C PRO A 321 -2.85 -19.25 -33.17
N ASN A 322 -2.52 -19.33 -31.88
CA ASN A 322 -3.37 -19.90 -30.82
C ASN A 322 -3.99 -18.83 -29.92
N GLY A 323 -3.96 -17.56 -30.33
CA GLY A 323 -4.25 -16.44 -29.43
C GLY A 323 -3.12 -16.23 -28.41
N TYR A 324 -3.28 -15.21 -27.57
CA TYR A 324 -2.26 -14.79 -26.63
C TYR A 324 -2.83 -13.97 -25.47
N ARG A 325 -2.06 -13.83 -24.40
CA ARG A 325 -2.39 -12.96 -23.26
C ARG A 325 -1.26 -11.94 -23.07
N PRO A 326 -1.52 -10.63 -23.18
CA PRO A 326 -0.55 -9.63 -22.79
C PRO A 326 -0.10 -9.79 -21.34
N ILE A 327 1.17 -9.50 -21.09
CA ILE A 327 1.76 -9.48 -19.75
C ILE A 327 2.32 -8.08 -19.54
N SER A 328 1.85 -7.41 -18.50
CA SER A 328 2.43 -6.14 -18.07
C SER A 328 3.69 -6.43 -17.26
N GLU A 329 4.72 -5.63 -17.47
CA GLU A 329 5.97 -5.70 -16.72
C GLU A 329 6.20 -4.32 -16.08
N GLY A 330 6.47 -4.31 -14.78
CA GLY A 330 6.79 -3.11 -14.01
C GLY A 330 8.22 -3.17 -13.52
N GLU A 331 9.04 -2.23 -13.98
CA GLU A 331 10.41 -2.01 -13.49
C GLU A 331 10.36 -0.83 -12.51
N ASN A 332 10.55 -1.10 -11.21
CA ASN A 332 10.43 -0.11 -10.14
C ASN A 332 11.77 0.09 -9.46
N LEU A 333 12.25 1.34 -9.40
CA LEU A 333 13.43 1.75 -8.64
C LEU A 333 13.01 2.78 -7.60
N ASP A 334 13.29 2.50 -6.33
CA ASP A 334 12.97 3.39 -5.22
C ASP A 334 14.20 3.63 -4.34
N LEU A 335 14.51 4.91 -4.12
CA LEU A 335 15.64 5.38 -3.33
C LEU A 335 15.13 6.33 -2.25
N ALA A 336 15.55 6.12 -1.01
CA ALA A 336 15.41 7.12 0.04
C ALA A 336 16.68 7.24 0.88
N GLY A 337 17.00 8.47 1.26
CA GLY A 337 18.11 8.79 2.13
C GLY A 337 17.79 9.97 3.04
N VAL A 338 18.15 9.82 4.31
CA VAL A 338 18.06 10.87 5.32
C VAL A 338 19.41 11.02 5.99
N ALA A 339 19.84 12.26 6.18
CA ALA A 339 20.98 12.60 7.02
C ALA A 339 20.63 13.80 7.90
N GLY A 340 21.08 13.79 9.15
CA GLY A 340 20.78 14.84 10.09
C GLY A 340 21.73 14.91 11.26
N VAL A 341 21.59 15.96 12.05
CA VAL A 341 22.28 16.14 13.33
C VAL A 341 21.22 16.42 14.37
N ARG A 342 21.28 15.67 15.48
CA ARG A 342 20.46 15.90 16.66
C ARG A 342 21.34 16.05 17.89
N GLY A 343 20.87 16.75 18.90
CA GLY A 343 21.64 16.96 20.11
C GLY A 343 20.97 17.92 21.08
N GLN A 344 21.76 18.41 22.03
CA GLN A 344 21.33 19.38 23.02
C GLN A 344 22.07 20.70 22.88
N TRP A 345 21.30 21.79 22.87
CA TRP A 345 21.77 23.16 22.97
C TRP A 345 21.19 23.81 24.23
N GLY A 346 21.97 23.77 25.32
CA GLY A 346 21.49 24.19 26.63
C GLY A 346 20.42 23.24 27.15
N GLU A 347 19.21 23.75 27.41
CA GLU A 347 18.06 22.93 27.82
C GLU A 347 17.15 22.53 26.65
N TRP A 348 17.54 22.84 25.41
CA TRP A 348 16.77 22.49 24.22
C TRP A 348 17.41 21.30 23.52
N ASP A 349 16.62 20.29 23.22
CA ASP A 349 16.97 19.30 22.21
C ASP A 349 16.68 19.88 20.83
N TYR A 350 17.54 19.60 19.85
CA TYR A 350 17.35 19.96 18.46
C TYR A 350 17.52 18.76 17.55
N ASP A 351 16.82 18.76 16.41
CA ASP A 351 17.00 17.80 15.31
C ASP A 351 16.91 18.57 13.98
N ALA A 352 17.98 18.55 13.20
CA ALA A 352 18.03 19.13 11.86
C ALA A 352 18.29 18.01 10.86
N SER A 353 17.48 17.90 9.80
CA SER A 353 17.68 16.85 8.80
C SER A 353 17.37 17.27 7.38
N LEU A 354 18.01 16.58 6.45
CA LEU A 354 17.71 16.58 5.02
C LEU A 354 17.27 15.18 4.63
N ASN A 355 16.11 15.09 4.00
CA ASN A 355 15.47 13.88 3.51
C ASN A 355 15.28 14.01 2.00
N HIS A 356 15.68 12.99 1.26
CA HIS A 356 15.44 12.91 -0.18
C HIS A 356 14.92 11.52 -0.52
N GLY A 357 13.85 11.49 -1.31
CA GLY A 357 13.20 10.28 -1.80
C GLY A 357 12.87 10.40 -3.28
N ARG A 358 13.05 9.33 -4.04
CA ARG A 358 12.73 9.25 -5.47
C ARG A 358 12.17 7.86 -5.80
N ASN A 359 11.12 7.83 -6.60
CA ASN A 359 10.57 6.62 -7.19
C ASN A 359 10.53 6.77 -8.71
N GLU A 360 11.11 5.81 -9.42
CA GLU A 360 11.05 5.69 -10.88
C GLU A 360 10.34 4.38 -11.22
N PHE A 361 9.31 4.46 -12.08
CA PHE A 361 8.57 3.32 -12.54
C PHE A 361 8.53 3.31 -14.07
N THR A 362 9.02 2.24 -14.70
CA THR A 362 8.82 2.01 -16.13
C THR A 362 7.78 0.93 -16.36
N TYR A 363 6.72 1.29 -17.07
CA TYR A 363 5.66 0.35 -17.45
C TYR A 363 5.95 -0.23 -18.84
N ARG A 364 5.86 -1.55 -18.97
CA ARG A 364 6.03 -2.27 -20.23
C ARG A 364 4.95 -3.31 -20.46
N LEU A 365 4.85 -3.73 -21.71
CA LEU A 365 4.05 -4.86 -22.13
C LEU A 365 4.91 -5.83 -22.93
N ARG A 366 4.75 -7.12 -22.68
CA ARG A 366 5.25 -8.20 -23.54
C ARG A 366 4.16 -9.19 -23.87
N ASN A 367 4.45 -10.04 -24.85
CA ASN A 367 3.45 -10.95 -25.40
C ASN A 367 2.19 -10.18 -25.83
N SER A 368 2.41 -9.02 -26.47
CA SER A 368 1.37 -8.11 -26.93
C SER A 368 1.58 -7.84 -28.42
N LEU A 369 0.74 -7.02 -29.04
CA LEU A 369 0.98 -6.42 -30.35
C LEU A 369 0.13 -5.14 -30.46
N ASN A 370 0.43 -4.31 -31.46
CA ASN A 370 -0.46 -3.27 -31.94
C ASN A 370 -1.12 -3.77 -33.23
N ALA A 371 -2.38 -4.18 -33.13
CA ALA A 371 -3.07 -4.88 -34.21
C ALA A 371 -3.23 -3.97 -35.44
N SER A 372 -3.40 -2.67 -35.24
CA SER A 372 -3.48 -1.70 -36.33
C SER A 372 -2.19 -1.56 -37.15
N LEU A 373 -1.03 -1.98 -36.65
CA LEU A 373 0.25 -1.99 -37.39
C LEU A 373 0.44 -3.25 -38.27
N GLY A 374 -0.47 -4.22 -38.16
CA GLY A 374 -0.39 -5.47 -38.91
C GLY A 374 0.55 -6.52 -38.28
N PRO A 375 0.80 -7.65 -38.98
CA PRO A 375 1.64 -8.74 -38.48
C PRO A 375 3.12 -8.37 -38.21
N ALA A 376 3.57 -7.22 -38.70
CA ALA A 376 4.92 -6.71 -38.46
C ALA A 376 5.05 -5.92 -37.15
N SER A 377 3.95 -5.77 -36.37
CA SER A 377 3.98 -5.12 -35.07
C SER A 377 5.08 -5.71 -34.16
N PRO A 378 5.77 -4.89 -33.35
CA PRO A 378 6.52 -5.38 -32.21
C PRO A 378 5.65 -6.22 -31.28
N THR A 379 6.27 -7.11 -30.51
CA THR A 379 5.59 -7.93 -29.48
C THR A 379 5.94 -7.53 -28.04
N ARG A 380 6.71 -6.46 -27.91
CA ARG A 380 7.14 -5.83 -26.67
C ARG A 380 7.09 -4.32 -26.83
N PHE A 381 6.66 -3.62 -25.80
CA PHE A 381 6.44 -2.17 -25.79
C PHE A 381 6.83 -1.60 -24.44
N LYS A 382 7.49 -0.45 -24.44
CA LYS A 382 7.43 0.50 -23.33
C LYS A 382 6.14 1.31 -23.44
N THR A 383 5.35 1.38 -22.39
CA THR A 383 4.10 2.16 -22.39
C THR A 383 4.27 3.51 -21.71
N GLY A 384 5.20 3.67 -20.77
CA GLY A 384 5.52 4.97 -20.21
C GLY A 384 6.55 4.91 -19.09
N ASP A 385 7.10 6.08 -18.75
CA ASP A 385 7.87 6.29 -17.52
C ASP A 385 7.07 7.18 -16.57
N TYR A 386 7.27 6.96 -15.27
CA TYR A 386 6.68 7.74 -14.20
C TYR A 386 7.77 8.02 -13.18
N GLU A 387 7.90 9.26 -12.74
CA GLU A 387 8.84 9.65 -11.70
C GLU A 387 8.15 10.54 -10.67
N SER A 388 8.42 10.27 -9.39
CA SER A 388 8.09 11.16 -8.28
C SER A 388 9.32 11.37 -7.42
N ALA A 389 9.56 12.60 -7.00
CA ALA A 389 10.63 12.90 -6.05
C ALA A 389 10.15 13.88 -4.98
N GLN A 390 10.76 13.77 -3.80
CA GLN A 390 10.50 14.65 -2.67
C GLN A 390 11.82 14.95 -1.96
N THR A 391 12.11 16.24 -1.77
CA THR A 391 13.22 16.70 -0.93
C THR A 391 12.66 17.53 0.21
N LEU A 392 13.08 17.25 1.44
CA LEU A 392 12.57 17.89 2.64
C LEU A 392 13.72 18.25 3.57
N ALA A 393 13.73 19.49 4.03
CA ALA A 393 14.63 19.97 5.08
C ALA A 393 13.80 20.40 6.29
N ASN A 394 14.19 19.97 7.49
CA ASN A 394 13.50 20.36 8.71
C ASN A 394 14.47 20.79 9.82
N PHE A 395 13.93 21.58 10.76
CA PHE A 395 14.59 21.93 12.01
C PHE A 395 13.57 21.90 13.14
N ASP A 396 13.76 20.98 14.06
CA ASP A 396 12.94 20.75 15.24
C ASP A 396 13.67 21.20 16.50
N LEU A 397 12.90 21.76 17.44
CA LEU A 397 13.33 22.08 18.80
C LEU A 397 12.34 21.49 19.80
N SER A 398 12.83 20.93 20.90
CA SER A 398 12.01 20.55 22.04
C SER A 398 12.69 20.87 23.37
N ARG A 399 11.89 21.12 24.40
CA ARG A 399 12.37 21.33 25.76
C ARG A 399 11.36 20.83 26.77
N VAL A 400 11.87 20.13 27.78
CA VAL A 400 11.12 19.75 28.97
C VAL A 400 11.30 20.84 30.04
N PHE A 401 10.20 21.31 30.62
CA PHE A 401 10.20 22.25 31.74
C PHE A 401 9.17 21.83 32.79
N GLY A 402 9.66 21.25 33.88
CA GLY A 402 8.79 20.66 34.90
C GLY A 402 7.99 19.50 34.32
N ALA A 403 6.65 19.59 34.41
CA ALA A 403 5.75 18.56 33.91
C ALA A 403 5.27 18.81 32.46
N HIS A 404 5.93 19.73 31.74
CA HIS A 404 5.55 20.15 30.40
C HIS A 404 6.67 19.86 29.42
N THR A 405 6.31 19.43 28.21
CA THR A 405 7.21 19.31 27.06
C THR A 405 6.68 20.20 25.96
N PHE A 406 7.43 21.24 25.61
CA PHE A 406 7.12 22.08 24.44
C PHE A 406 8.03 21.68 23.30
N ALA A 407 7.48 21.65 22.09
CA ALA A 407 8.26 21.47 20.90
C ALA A 407 7.75 22.35 19.76
N THR A 408 8.62 22.73 18.86
CA THR A 408 8.31 23.54 17.68
C THR A 408 9.27 23.18 16.56
N GLY A 409 8.93 23.54 15.33
CA GLY A 409 9.83 23.34 14.21
C GLY A 409 9.33 23.98 12.94
N VAL A 410 10.22 24.00 11.96
CA VAL A 410 9.97 24.45 10.60
C VAL A 410 10.37 23.36 9.61
N GLU A 411 9.66 23.29 8.50
CA GLU A 411 9.91 22.33 7.43
C GLU A 411 9.74 23.01 6.07
N PHE A 412 10.62 22.68 5.14
CA PHE A 412 10.54 23.07 3.73
C PHE A 412 10.60 21.81 2.89
N ARG A 413 9.67 21.66 1.96
CA ARG A 413 9.55 20.47 1.11
C ARG A 413 9.37 20.91 -0.35
N HIS A 414 10.09 20.25 -1.25
CA HIS A 414 9.97 20.37 -2.68
C HIS A 414 9.55 19.01 -3.25
N GLU A 415 8.49 18.98 -4.05
CA GLU A 415 7.89 17.78 -4.64
C GLU A 415 7.92 17.90 -6.16
N THR A 416 8.21 16.80 -6.88
CA THR A 416 8.12 16.74 -8.34
C THR A 416 7.36 15.51 -8.81
N PHE A 417 6.71 15.62 -9.97
CA PHE A 417 6.07 14.52 -10.68
C PHE A 417 6.28 14.68 -12.19
N GLU A 418 6.85 13.65 -12.80
CA GLU A 418 7.15 13.62 -14.23
C GLU A 418 6.58 12.35 -14.89
N THR A 419 6.14 12.44 -16.14
CA THR A 419 5.79 11.27 -16.96
C THR A 419 6.45 11.32 -18.34
N GLY A 420 6.92 10.16 -18.79
CA GLY A 420 7.57 9.96 -20.09
C GLY A 420 6.70 9.15 -21.04
N ALA A 421 6.72 9.53 -22.32
CA ALA A 421 5.98 8.82 -23.36
C ALA A 421 6.50 7.38 -23.58
N GLY A 422 5.61 6.50 -24.02
CA GLY A 422 5.94 5.14 -24.44
C GLY A 422 6.66 5.08 -25.79
N ASP A 423 6.93 3.86 -26.26
CA ASP A 423 7.44 3.64 -27.61
C ASP A 423 6.40 4.09 -28.65
N PRO A 424 6.77 4.71 -29.78
CA PRO A 424 5.80 5.13 -30.79
C PRO A 424 4.84 4.04 -31.24
N ALA A 425 5.31 2.79 -31.33
CA ALA A 425 4.47 1.65 -31.71
C ALA A 425 3.42 1.27 -30.65
N SER A 426 3.58 1.69 -29.39
CA SER A 426 2.64 1.37 -28.30
C SER A 426 1.39 2.25 -28.33
N TYR A 427 1.41 3.39 -29.02
CA TYR A 427 0.25 4.29 -29.16
C TYR A 427 -0.10 4.64 -30.61
N ALA A 428 0.71 4.19 -31.58
CA ALA A 428 0.46 4.44 -33.00
C ALA A 428 -0.90 3.90 -33.46
N ALA A 429 -1.54 4.70 -34.33
CA ALA A 429 -2.65 4.27 -35.16
C ALA A 429 -2.11 3.84 -36.53
N GLY A 430 -2.13 2.53 -36.79
CA GLY A 430 -1.61 1.95 -38.02
C GLY A 430 -2.63 1.87 -39.16
N PRO A 431 -2.23 1.38 -40.34
CA PRO A 431 -3.06 1.40 -41.55
C PRO A 431 -4.24 0.42 -41.54
N PHE A 432 -4.29 -0.55 -40.61
CA PHE A 432 -5.40 -1.50 -40.49
C PHE A 432 -6.48 -0.91 -39.57
N THR A 433 -7.45 -0.21 -40.17
CA THR A 433 -8.45 0.59 -39.44
C THR A 433 -9.62 -0.22 -38.88
N ASP A 434 -9.70 -1.51 -39.20
CA ASP A 434 -10.67 -2.48 -38.68
C ASP A 434 -10.18 -3.17 -37.39
N ARG A 435 -9.06 -2.70 -36.83
CA ARG A 435 -8.35 -3.32 -35.70
C ARG A 435 -7.98 -2.28 -34.65
N PRO A 436 -7.88 -2.69 -33.37
CA PRO A 436 -7.53 -1.76 -32.30
C PRO A 436 -6.11 -1.21 -32.48
N THR A 437 -5.95 0.07 -32.14
CA THR A 437 -4.67 0.78 -32.15
C THR A 437 -3.97 0.63 -30.81
N GLY A 438 -2.70 1.05 -30.78
CA GLY A 438 -1.85 0.90 -29.61
C GLY A 438 -1.56 -0.56 -29.23
N SER A 439 -0.66 -0.74 -28.27
CA SER A 439 -0.38 -2.06 -27.70
C SER A 439 -1.61 -2.63 -27.01
N GLN A 440 -1.84 -3.94 -27.16
CA GLN A 440 -2.90 -4.62 -26.44
C GLN A 440 -2.60 -4.69 -24.94
N ALA A 441 -3.66 -4.54 -24.13
CA ALA A 441 -3.61 -4.30 -22.67
C ALA A 441 -3.14 -2.89 -22.25
N GLY A 442 -3.31 -1.91 -23.13
CA GLY A 442 -3.12 -0.49 -22.84
C GLY A 442 -2.18 0.15 -23.84
N GLY A 443 -2.61 1.26 -24.45
CA GLY A 443 -1.72 2.10 -25.23
C GLY A 443 -0.68 2.77 -24.33
N GLY A 444 0.48 3.12 -24.89
CA GLY A 444 1.44 3.93 -24.14
C GLY A 444 1.01 5.38 -24.01
N LEU A 445 1.55 6.07 -23.01
CA LEU A 445 1.50 7.52 -22.90
C LEU A 445 2.04 8.13 -24.19
N THR A 446 1.28 9.04 -24.76
CA THR A 446 1.68 9.78 -25.96
C THR A 446 2.52 11.00 -25.56
N PRO A 447 3.25 11.65 -26.49
CA PRO A 447 4.00 12.86 -26.17
C PRO A 447 3.17 14.03 -25.64
N GLN A 448 1.85 14.04 -25.86
CA GLN A 448 0.94 15.05 -25.29
C GLN A 448 0.49 14.72 -23.86
N ASP A 449 0.71 13.48 -23.41
CA ASP A 449 0.31 13.02 -22.07
C ASP A 449 1.44 13.18 -21.04
N THR A 450 2.61 13.69 -21.44
CA THR A 450 3.76 13.89 -20.56
C THR A 450 3.49 15.05 -19.60
N ALA A 451 3.74 14.82 -18.31
CA ALA A 451 3.66 15.82 -17.26
C ALA A 451 5.07 16.14 -16.73
N ASP A 452 5.25 17.39 -16.30
CA ASP A 452 6.43 17.89 -15.58
C ASP A 452 5.90 18.97 -14.63
N LEU A 453 5.79 18.61 -13.35
CA LEU A 453 5.18 19.43 -12.32
C LEU A 453 6.05 19.45 -11.07
N ASP A 454 6.08 20.61 -10.42
CA ASP A 454 6.73 20.82 -9.14
C ASP A 454 5.85 21.61 -8.16
N ARG A 455 6.20 21.55 -6.88
CA ARG A 455 5.52 22.25 -5.79
C ARG A 455 6.46 22.48 -4.61
N ASP A 456 6.41 23.68 -4.06
CA ASP A 456 7.06 24.04 -2.80
C ASP A 456 6.05 24.13 -1.64
N VAL A 457 6.43 23.56 -0.49
CA VAL A 457 5.65 23.56 0.75
C VAL A 457 6.50 24.07 1.90
N SER A 458 5.97 25.03 2.65
CA SER A 458 6.60 25.58 3.86
C SER A 458 5.69 25.39 5.06
N SER A 459 6.23 24.89 6.17
CA SER A 459 5.44 24.54 7.34
C SER A 459 6.05 25.07 8.64
N LEU A 460 5.18 25.50 9.56
CA LEU A 460 5.51 25.91 10.92
C LEU A 460 4.60 25.19 11.89
N TYR A 461 5.15 24.62 12.95
CA TYR A 461 4.37 23.85 13.92
C TYR A 461 4.87 23.99 15.35
N ALA A 462 3.96 23.75 16.28
CA ALA A 462 4.25 23.71 17.71
C ALA A 462 3.33 22.71 18.42
N SER A 463 3.84 22.13 19.49
CA SER A 463 3.11 21.21 20.36
C SER A 463 3.45 21.42 21.83
N LEU A 464 2.48 21.17 22.70
CA LEU A 464 2.64 21.21 24.14
C LEU A 464 2.01 19.94 24.75
N SER A 465 2.85 19.12 25.34
CA SER A 465 2.46 17.97 26.16
C SER A 465 2.58 18.36 27.64
N SER A 466 1.57 18.06 28.45
CA SER A 466 1.54 18.42 29.87
C SER A 466 1.04 17.27 30.73
N GLN A 467 1.73 17.02 31.84
CA GLN A 467 1.34 16.09 32.88
C GLN A 467 0.87 16.88 34.11
N TRP A 468 -0.41 16.75 34.45
CA TRP A 468 -1.06 17.46 35.54
C TRP A 468 -1.27 16.50 36.72
N GLY A 469 -0.36 16.57 37.70
CA GLY A 469 -0.30 15.58 38.77
C GLY A 469 0.00 14.18 38.24
N GLU A 470 -0.44 13.15 38.93
CA GLU A 470 -0.13 11.75 38.58
C GLU A 470 -1.09 11.15 37.53
N LYS A 471 -2.26 11.76 37.32
CA LYS A 471 -3.40 11.08 36.67
C LYS A 471 -3.88 11.70 35.37
N PHE A 472 -3.50 12.94 35.07
CA PHE A 472 -4.09 13.67 33.94
C PHE A 472 -3.02 14.16 32.98
N THR A 473 -3.11 13.76 31.72
CA THR A 473 -2.18 14.13 30.66
C THR A 473 -2.95 14.85 29.56
N THR A 474 -2.36 15.89 28.99
CA THR A 474 -2.93 16.62 27.85
C THR A 474 -1.88 16.85 26.77
N ASP A 475 -2.27 16.74 25.51
CA ASP A 475 -1.43 17.06 24.36
C ASP A 475 -2.17 18.04 23.45
N LEU A 476 -1.52 19.16 23.14
CA LEU A 476 -2.00 20.18 22.20
C LEU A 476 -0.99 20.30 21.07
N ALA A 477 -1.44 20.38 19.82
CA ALA A 477 -0.58 20.64 18.67
C ALA A 477 -1.29 21.55 17.66
N ALA A 478 -0.50 22.35 16.94
CA ALA A 478 -0.95 23.15 15.83
C ALA A 478 0.14 23.21 14.75
N ARG A 479 -0.28 23.20 13.49
CA ARG A 479 0.60 23.29 12.32
C ARG A 479 -0.05 24.10 11.22
N TYR A 480 0.70 25.05 10.69
CA TYR A 480 0.37 25.79 9.49
C TYR A 480 1.27 25.31 8.36
N GLU A 481 0.69 24.98 7.22
CA GLU A 481 1.42 24.66 5.99
C GLU A 481 0.98 25.61 4.88
N HIS A 482 1.92 26.03 4.04
CA HIS A 482 1.67 26.86 2.87
C HIS A 482 2.24 26.17 1.63
N TYR A 483 1.35 25.90 0.70
CA TYR A 483 1.62 25.36 -0.62
C TYR A 483 1.57 26.51 -1.63
N ASP A 484 2.50 26.51 -2.58
CA ASP A 484 2.57 27.54 -3.63
C ASP A 484 1.45 27.45 -4.68
N ASP A 485 0.80 26.29 -4.82
CA ASP A 485 -0.22 26.03 -5.83
C ASP A 485 -1.69 26.18 -5.35
N PHE A 486 -2.01 25.86 -4.09
CA PHE A 486 -3.37 26.04 -3.55
C PHE A 486 -3.47 26.90 -2.28
N GLY A 487 -2.34 27.25 -1.63
CA GLY A 487 -2.32 28.16 -0.50
C GLY A 487 -2.14 27.51 0.88
N GLY A 488 -2.74 28.09 1.92
CA GLY A 488 -2.40 27.79 3.31
C GLY A 488 -3.49 27.05 4.11
N GLU A 489 -3.08 26.07 4.91
CA GLU A 489 -3.98 25.27 5.76
C GLU A 489 -3.49 25.19 7.21
N LEU A 490 -4.44 25.23 8.16
CA LEU A 490 -4.18 25.16 9.60
C LEU A 490 -4.78 23.87 10.18
N THR A 491 -3.92 23.04 10.75
CA THR A 491 -4.31 21.83 11.49
C THR A 491 -4.04 21.99 12.98
N GLY A 492 -4.84 21.31 13.78
CA GLY A 492 -4.81 21.36 15.22
C GLY A 492 -5.24 20.04 15.84
N LYS A 493 -4.70 19.75 17.02
CA LYS A 493 -5.04 18.58 17.82
C LYS A 493 -5.13 18.95 19.28
N ALA A 494 -6.16 18.45 19.95
CA ALA A 494 -6.28 18.42 21.38
C ALA A 494 -6.60 17.00 21.83
N ALA A 495 -5.78 16.45 22.72
CA ALA A 495 -5.97 15.12 23.29
C ALA A 495 -5.75 15.15 24.80
N ALA A 496 -6.42 14.25 25.51
CA ALA A 496 -6.27 14.10 26.94
C ALA A 496 -6.41 12.64 27.37
N ARG A 497 -5.74 12.30 28.47
CA ARG A 497 -5.86 11.00 29.15
C ARG A 497 -6.05 11.24 30.65
N TYR A 498 -7.00 10.54 31.26
CA TYR A 498 -7.28 10.60 32.69
C TYR A 498 -7.35 9.21 33.31
N GLU A 499 -6.43 8.91 34.21
CA GLU A 499 -6.44 7.71 35.06
C GLU A 499 -7.39 7.92 36.24
N PHE A 500 -8.64 7.51 36.07
CA PHE A 500 -9.69 7.74 37.07
C PHE A 500 -9.61 6.76 38.25
N ALA A 501 -8.99 5.60 38.06
CA ALA A 501 -8.69 4.61 39.10
C ALA A 501 -7.38 3.89 38.76
N PRO A 502 -6.66 3.31 39.74
CA PRO A 502 -5.47 2.51 39.45
C PRO A 502 -5.77 1.48 38.37
N ALA A 503 -4.90 1.39 37.36
CA ALA A 503 -5.04 0.53 36.20
C ALA A 503 -6.15 0.87 35.21
N PHE A 504 -6.96 1.93 35.40
CA PHE A 504 -8.05 2.28 34.49
C PHE A 504 -7.96 3.74 34.04
N ALA A 505 -7.89 3.95 32.72
CA ALA A 505 -7.84 5.28 32.15
C ALA A 505 -8.82 5.46 30.98
N LEU A 506 -9.29 6.69 30.86
CA LEU A 506 -9.98 7.17 29.66
C LEU A 506 -9.04 8.06 28.88
N ARG A 507 -9.10 8.00 27.56
CA ARG A 507 -8.43 8.93 26.64
C ARG A 507 -9.42 9.46 25.63
N GLY A 508 -9.15 10.63 25.07
CA GLY A 508 -9.94 11.15 23.97
C GLY A 508 -9.20 12.24 23.20
N SER A 509 -9.52 12.37 21.92
CA SER A 509 -8.91 13.37 21.05
C SER A 509 -9.92 13.98 20.09
N VAL A 510 -9.64 15.24 19.74
CA VAL A 510 -10.23 15.94 18.60
C VAL A 510 -9.09 16.52 17.77
N SER A 511 -9.12 16.30 16.47
CA SER A 511 -8.16 16.90 15.55
C SER A 511 -8.79 17.17 14.20
N ASN A 512 -8.35 18.23 13.54
CA ASN A 512 -8.57 18.39 12.11
C ASN A 512 -7.29 18.05 11.33
N ASN A 513 -7.47 17.64 10.09
CA ASN A 513 -6.38 17.33 9.17
C ASN A 513 -6.76 17.74 7.75
N PHE A 514 -5.80 17.77 6.85
CA PHE A 514 -6.07 17.90 5.42
C PHE A 514 -5.10 17.07 4.59
N ARG A 515 -5.47 16.88 3.33
CA ARG A 515 -4.65 16.24 2.31
C ARG A 515 -4.69 17.10 1.06
N ALA A 516 -3.53 17.58 0.63
CA ALA A 516 -3.42 18.28 -0.64
C ALA A 516 -3.71 17.32 -1.82
N PRO A 517 -4.29 17.80 -2.93
CA PRO A 517 -4.27 17.04 -4.18
C PRO A 517 -2.81 16.73 -4.55
N SER A 518 -2.51 15.50 -4.95
CA SER A 518 -1.14 15.17 -5.36
C SER A 518 -0.83 15.78 -6.73
N LEU A 519 0.44 16.04 -7.04
CA LEU A 519 0.84 16.51 -8.36
C LEU A 519 0.37 15.55 -9.48
N SER A 520 0.36 14.25 -9.20
CA SER A 520 -0.22 13.24 -10.10
C SER A 520 -1.72 13.41 -10.32
N GLN A 521 -2.51 13.75 -9.31
CA GLN A 521 -3.95 14.02 -9.50
C GLN A 521 -4.20 15.33 -10.25
N ILE A 522 -3.30 16.30 -10.13
CA ILE A 522 -3.39 17.58 -10.84
C ILE A 522 -3.02 17.41 -12.32
N GLY A 523 -1.91 16.73 -12.61
CA GLY A 523 -1.27 16.76 -13.93
C GLY A 523 -1.36 15.50 -14.78
N PHE A 524 -1.71 14.35 -14.22
CA PHE A 524 -1.64 13.11 -14.98
C PHE A 524 -2.65 13.08 -16.12
N GLU A 525 -2.16 12.83 -17.33
CA GLU A 525 -2.97 12.59 -18.52
C GLU A 525 -2.69 11.20 -19.09
N SER A 526 -3.65 10.65 -19.81
CA SER A 526 -3.42 9.49 -20.67
C SER A 526 -4.35 9.50 -21.86
N THR A 527 -3.83 9.12 -23.03
CA THR A 527 -4.61 8.99 -24.26
C THR A 527 -4.56 7.56 -24.77
N SER A 528 -5.74 6.95 -24.91
CA SER A 528 -5.91 5.74 -25.70
C SER A 528 -6.53 6.09 -27.04
N THR A 529 -6.01 5.51 -28.13
CA THR A 529 -6.57 5.69 -29.47
C THR A 529 -7.36 4.46 -29.88
N GLY A 530 -8.18 4.60 -30.91
CA GLY A 530 -8.90 3.50 -31.55
C GLY A 530 -9.39 3.88 -32.94
N TYR A 531 -10.14 3.00 -33.58
CA TYR A 531 -10.90 3.30 -34.78
C TYR A 531 -12.37 3.01 -34.53
N ASP A 532 -13.25 3.86 -35.05
CA ASP A 532 -14.68 3.55 -35.11
C ASP A 532 -15.00 2.57 -36.26
N ALA A 533 -16.29 2.19 -36.38
CA ALA A 533 -16.75 1.29 -37.44
C ALA A 533 -16.54 1.83 -38.87
N SER A 534 -16.31 3.13 -39.03
CA SER A 534 -16.02 3.78 -40.32
C SER A 534 -14.52 3.89 -40.61
N GLY A 535 -13.67 3.45 -39.68
CA GLY A 535 -12.21 3.54 -39.75
C GLY A 535 -11.66 4.92 -39.41
N GLN A 536 -12.46 5.79 -38.78
CA GLN A 536 -11.99 7.11 -38.30
C GLN A 536 -11.30 6.96 -36.95
N LEU A 537 -10.24 7.74 -36.75
CA LEU A 537 -9.48 7.72 -35.50
C LEU A 537 -10.33 8.26 -34.34
N THR A 538 -10.37 7.50 -33.26
CA THR A 538 -11.05 7.86 -32.02
C THR A 538 -10.07 7.89 -30.87
N GLN A 539 -10.44 8.60 -29.80
CA GLN A 539 -9.62 8.85 -28.63
C GLN A 539 -10.47 8.74 -27.37
N GLY A 540 -9.92 8.06 -26.37
CA GLY A 540 -10.35 8.15 -24.98
C GLY A 540 -9.27 8.79 -24.14
N ARG A 541 -9.62 9.78 -23.31
CA ARG A 541 -8.63 10.56 -22.57
C ARG A 541 -8.95 10.65 -21.07
N LEU A 542 -7.95 10.40 -20.23
CA LEU A 542 -7.91 10.96 -18.88
C LEU A 542 -7.19 12.31 -19.00
N LEU A 543 -7.85 13.37 -18.59
CA LEU A 543 -7.38 14.74 -18.73
C LEU A 543 -6.99 15.29 -17.37
N SER A 544 -5.91 16.07 -17.35
CA SER A 544 -5.56 16.90 -16.20
C SER A 544 -6.70 17.87 -15.93
N VAL A 545 -6.88 18.25 -14.66
CA VAL A 545 -7.84 19.32 -14.31
C VAL A 545 -7.50 20.64 -15.00
N ASN A 546 -6.23 20.86 -15.38
CA ASN A 546 -5.79 22.06 -16.10
C ASN A 546 -6.03 21.99 -17.62
N ASN A 547 -6.45 20.84 -18.14
CA ASN A 547 -6.70 20.69 -19.57
C ASN A 547 -7.91 21.54 -20.02
N PRO A 548 -7.80 22.35 -21.10
CA PRO A 548 -8.91 23.18 -21.58
C PRO A 548 -10.20 22.41 -21.87
N ILE A 549 -10.09 21.16 -22.36
CA ILE A 549 -11.25 20.30 -22.60
C ILE A 549 -11.92 19.93 -21.27
N ALA A 550 -11.13 19.51 -20.27
CA ALA A 550 -11.65 19.18 -18.95
C ALA A 550 -12.36 20.39 -18.31
N ARG A 551 -11.77 21.59 -18.39
CA ARG A 551 -12.38 22.83 -17.88
C ARG A 551 -13.75 23.11 -18.50
N ALA A 552 -13.89 22.94 -19.82
CA ALA A 552 -15.17 23.15 -20.47
C ALA A 552 -16.21 22.05 -20.20
N LEU A 553 -15.76 20.86 -19.78
CA LEU A 553 -16.62 19.80 -19.25
C LEU A 553 -16.97 19.98 -17.76
N GLY A 554 -16.47 21.05 -17.12
CA GLY A 554 -16.78 21.40 -15.74
C GLY A 554 -15.70 21.05 -14.71
N ALA A 555 -14.48 20.67 -15.13
CA ALA A 555 -13.38 20.48 -14.21
C ALA A 555 -13.02 21.78 -13.48
N GLN A 556 -12.79 21.69 -12.18
CA GLN A 556 -12.40 22.78 -11.31
C GLN A 556 -10.99 22.55 -10.73
N ASP A 557 -10.42 23.58 -10.12
CA ASP A 557 -9.22 23.39 -9.31
C ASP A 557 -9.57 22.42 -8.18
N LEU A 558 -8.66 21.48 -7.87
CA LEU A 558 -8.89 20.53 -6.81
C LEU A 558 -8.66 21.21 -5.46
N ASP A 559 -9.67 21.16 -4.61
CA ASP A 559 -9.55 21.59 -3.23
C ASP A 559 -8.85 20.50 -2.38
N PRO A 560 -8.15 20.88 -1.31
CA PRO A 560 -7.63 19.90 -0.34
C PRO A 560 -8.76 19.12 0.33
N GLU A 561 -8.60 17.81 0.50
CA GLU A 561 -9.52 17.01 1.31
C GLU A 561 -9.37 17.43 2.78
N LYS A 562 -10.47 17.77 3.45
CA LYS A 562 -10.46 18.22 4.86
C LYS A 562 -11.07 17.17 5.75
N ALA A 563 -10.42 16.89 6.87
CA ALA A 563 -10.87 15.85 7.79
C ALA A 563 -11.05 16.35 9.23
N LEU A 564 -12.09 15.87 9.89
CA LEU A 564 -12.30 16.01 11.33
C LEU A 564 -12.31 14.63 11.99
N ASN A 565 -11.42 14.42 12.95
CA ASN A 565 -11.26 13.17 13.68
C ASN A 565 -11.69 13.37 15.15
N LEU A 566 -12.54 12.47 15.64
CA LEU A 566 -12.98 12.38 17.03
C LEU A 566 -12.70 10.97 17.54
N SER A 567 -12.09 10.86 18.72
CA SER A 567 -11.85 9.56 19.36
C SER A 567 -12.12 9.58 20.86
N LEU A 568 -12.63 8.47 21.38
CA LEU A 568 -12.80 8.20 22.81
C LEU A 568 -12.35 6.77 23.09
N GLY A 569 -11.44 6.61 24.04
CA GLY A 569 -10.80 5.34 24.35
C GLY A 569 -10.82 5.01 25.83
N PHE A 570 -10.80 3.72 26.12
CA PHE A 570 -10.64 3.14 27.45
C PHE A 570 -9.45 2.19 27.42
N THR A 571 -8.55 2.33 28.39
CA THR A 571 -7.39 1.46 28.54
C THR A 571 -7.34 0.91 29.96
N SER A 572 -6.94 -0.36 30.09
CA SER A 572 -6.80 -1.01 31.39
C SER A 572 -5.62 -1.98 31.43
N ARG A 573 -4.94 -2.06 32.59
CA ARG A 573 -3.92 -3.09 32.89
C ARG A 573 -4.23 -3.76 34.24
N ILE A 574 -5.01 -4.84 34.21
CA ILE A 574 -5.48 -5.52 35.43
C ILE A 574 -4.43 -6.55 35.88
N GLY A 575 -3.68 -6.21 36.93
CA GLY A 575 -2.57 -7.03 37.41
C GLY A 575 -1.45 -7.12 36.37
N GLU A 576 -0.73 -8.23 36.36
CA GLU A 576 0.40 -8.46 35.43
C GLU A 576 -0.01 -9.28 34.19
N HIS A 577 -1.23 -9.83 34.18
CA HIS A 577 -1.66 -10.83 33.20
C HIS A 577 -2.57 -10.28 32.11
N PHE A 578 -3.31 -9.20 32.36
CA PHE A 578 -4.37 -8.77 31.45
C PHE A 578 -4.27 -7.28 31.12
N ASP A 579 -4.30 -6.96 29.84
CA ASP A 579 -4.51 -5.60 29.36
C ASP A 579 -5.65 -5.53 28.34
N LEU A 580 -6.21 -4.35 28.21
CA LEU A 580 -7.37 -4.07 27.38
C LEU A 580 -7.31 -2.65 26.85
N SER A 581 -7.57 -2.47 25.56
CA SER A 581 -7.83 -1.19 24.90
C SER A 581 -9.13 -1.29 24.11
N LEU A 582 -10.04 -0.33 24.31
CA LEU A 582 -11.24 -0.16 23.50
C LEU A 582 -11.29 1.30 23.05
N ASP A 583 -11.31 1.52 21.75
CA ASP A 583 -11.33 2.86 21.16
C ASP A 583 -12.51 2.96 20.20
N VAL A 584 -13.31 4.02 20.32
CA VAL A 584 -14.36 4.37 19.37
C VAL A 584 -14.00 5.66 18.66
N PHE A 585 -14.33 5.75 17.37
CA PHE A 585 -13.91 6.87 16.54
C PHE A 585 -14.98 7.30 15.53
N ARG A 586 -14.88 8.56 15.11
CA ARG A 586 -15.58 9.13 13.97
C ARG A 586 -14.61 9.99 13.17
N ILE A 587 -14.61 9.81 11.85
CA ILE A 587 -13.81 10.55 10.89
C ILE A 587 -14.77 11.10 9.84
N ASP A 588 -14.91 12.42 9.77
CA ASP A 588 -15.57 13.08 8.64
C ASP A 588 -14.48 13.55 7.68
N ILE A 589 -14.65 13.31 6.38
CA ILE A 589 -13.75 13.79 5.32
C ILE A 589 -14.61 14.47 4.26
N ASP A 590 -14.36 15.75 4.06
CA ASP A 590 -14.99 16.59 3.04
C ASP A 590 -14.07 16.69 1.81
N ASP A 591 -14.67 16.92 0.65
CA ASP A 591 -13.99 17.21 -0.63
C ASP A 591 -13.06 16.08 -1.12
N ARG A 592 -13.44 14.81 -0.95
CA ARG A 592 -12.59 13.68 -1.38
C ARG A 592 -12.34 13.68 -2.88
N VAL A 593 -11.08 13.57 -3.28
CA VAL A 593 -10.68 13.56 -4.68
C VAL A 593 -10.90 12.18 -5.29
N ALA A 594 -11.59 12.12 -6.43
CA ALA A 594 -11.77 10.92 -7.23
C ALA A 594 -11.79 11.24 -8.73
N ILE A 595 -11.67 10.20 -9.57
CA ILE A 595 -11.84 10.33 -11.02
C ILE A 595 -13.34 10.29 -11.33
N THR A 596 -13.81 11.14 -12.25
CA THR A 596 -15.20 11.09 -12.74
C THR A 596 -15.53 9.75 -13.40
N GLU A 597 -16.81 9.46 -13.56
CA GLU A 597 -17.28 8.49 -14.54
C GLU A 597 -16.80 8.85 -15.95
N ARG A 598 -16.72 7.84 -16.83
CA ARG A 598 -16.40 8.03 -18.25
C ARG A 598 -17.51 8.85 -18.90
N ILE A 599 -17.20 10.09 -19.25
CA ILE A 599 -18.06 10.92 -20.10
C ILE A 599 -17.89 10.38 -21.52
N THR A 600 -18.97 9.99 -22.19
CA THR A 600 -18.90 9.30 -23.49
C THR A 600 -20.01 9.72 -24.45
N GLY A 601 -19.87 9.40 -25.73
CA GLY A 601 -20.95 9.49 -26.74
C GLY A 601 -20.76 10.59 -27.77
N ASP A 602 -21.67 10.64 -28.75
CA ASP A 602 -21.58 11.56 -29.89
C ASP A 602 -21.64 13.03 -29.45
N ALA A 603 -22.47 13.35 -28.44
CA ALA A 603 -22.58 14.70 -27.91
C ALA A 603 -21.24 15.25 -27.37
N LEU A 604 -20.47 14.42 -26.65
CA LEU A 604 -19.11 14.76 -26.23
C LEU A 604 -18.19 14.96 -27.44
N THR A 605 -18.24 14.02 -28.39
CA THR A 605 -17.37 14.03 -29.57
C THR A 605 -17.55 15.31 -30.39
N ASP A 606 -18.80 15.67 -30.67
CA ASP A 606 -19.19 16.88 -31.39
C ASP A 606 -18.80 18.12 -30.59
N PHE A 607 -19.07 18.14 -29.28
CA PHE A 607 -18.71 19.26 -28.41
C PHE A 607 -17.21 19.55 -28.44
N VAL A 608 -16.36 18.52 -28.32
CA VAL A 608 -14.91 18.70 -28.31
C VAL A 608 -14.41 19.14 -29.68
N LEU A 609 -14.95 18.58 -30.76
CA LEU A 609 -14.60 18.98 -32.12
C LEU A 609 -14.97 20.45 -32.39
N ASP A 610 -16.19 20.85 -32.06
CA ASP A 610 -16.72 22.19 -32.36
C ASP A 610 -16.05 23.30 -31.53
N ASN A 611 -15.67 23.01 -30.28
CA ASN A 611 -15.12 24.01 -29.38
C ASN A 611 -13.58 24.03 -29.32
N PHE A 612 -12.92 22.91 -29.61
CA PHE A 612 -11.46 22.77 -29.49
C PHE A 612 -10.76 22.35 -30.77
N GLY A 613 -11.50 21.94 -31.80
CA GLY A 613 -10.91 21.44 -33.05
C GLY A 613 -10.14 20.13 -32.88
N VAL A 614 -10.40 19.37 -31.80
CA VAL A 614 -9.75 18.08 -31.53
C VAL A 614 -10.71 16.96 -31.96
N PRO A 615 -10.47 16.28 -33.08
CA PRO A 615 -11.39 15.28 -33.59
C PRO A 615 -11.31 13.97 -32.81
N GLY A 616 -12.45 13.26 -32.76
CA GLY A 616 -12.52 11.86 -32.35
C GLY A 616 -12.47 11.60 -30.85
N VAL A 617 -12.61 12.61 -29.98
CA VAL A 617 -12.63 12.40 -28.52
C VAL A 617 -13.98 11.79 -28.10
N GLN A 618 -14.03 10.47 -28.03
CA GLN A 618 -15.25 9.69 -27.72
C GLN A 618 -15.44 9.43 -26.24
N SER A 619 -14.37 9.57 -25.43
CA SER A 619 -14.49 9.51 -23.99
C SER A 619 -13.53 10.44 -23.27
N ALA A 620 -13.98 11.06 -22.19
CA ALA A 620 -13.17 11.87 -21.31
C ALA A 620 -13.44 11.57 -19.83
N ASN A 621 -12.40 11.65 -19.01
CA ASN A 621 -12.45 11.64 -17.55
C ASN A 621 -11.48 12.68 -17.02
N PHE A 622 -11.70 13.14 -15.79
CA PHE A 622 -10.77 14.01 -15.06
C PHE A 622 -10.97 13.83 -13.55
N PHE A 623 -10.06 14.39 -12.74
CA PHE A 623 -10.20 14.39 -11.28
C PHE A 623 -11.15 15.48 -10.81
N ILE A 624 -11.88 15.22 -9.72
CA ILE A 624 -12.80 16.16 -9.05
C ILE A 624 -12.77 15.95 -7.53
N ASN A 625 -13.17 16.95 -6.75
CA ASN A 625 -13.64 16.76 -5.38
C ASN A 625 -15.05 16.14 -5.44
N ALA A 626 -15.13 14.81 -5.29
CA ALA A 626 -16.29 14.00 -5.66
C ALA A 626 -17.30 13.80 -4.54
N ALA A 627 -16.86 13.66 -3.29
CA ALA A 627 -17.75 13.26 -2.21
C ALA A 627 -17.27 13.62 -0.80
N ASP A 628 -18.24 13.78 0.10
CA ASP A 628 -18.00 13.88 1.54
C ASP A 628 -18.36 12.54 2.18
N THR A 629 -17.55 12.08 3.12
CA THR A 629 -17.74 10.78 3.79
C THR A 629 -17.67 10.89 5.31
N ARG A 630 -18.37 9.98 5.99
CA ARG A 630 -18.23 9.73 7.42
C ARG A 630 -17.88 8.28 7.68
N THR A 631 -16.80 8.04 8.40
CA THR A 631 -16.42 6.72 8.91
C THR A 631 -16.60 6.68 10.42
N GLU A 632 -17.43 5.76 10.92
CA GLU A 632 -17.62 5.51 12.35
C GLU A 632 -17.21 4.08 12.70
N GLY A 633 -16.55 3.91 13.84
CA GLY A 633 -15.97 2.61 14.17
C GLY A 633 -15.59 2.40 15.62
N ALA A 634 -15.17 1.18 15.90
CA ALA A 634 -14.70 0.71 17.19
C ALA A 634 -13.57 -0.30 17.02
N GLU A 635 -12.55 -0.24 17.87
CA GLU A 635 -11.39 -1.12 17.85
C GLU A 635 -11.12 -1.62 19.27
N LEU A 636 -10.97 -2.94 19.40
CA LEU A 636 -10.74 -3.64 20.66
C LEU A 636 -9.44 -4.44 20.55
N VAL A 637 -8.58 -4.33 21.55
CA VAL A 637 -7.40 -5.19 21.73
C VAL A 637 -7.38 -5.66 23.17
N ALA A 638 -7.26 -6.97 23.37
CA ALA A 638 -7.16 -7.59 24.67
C ALA A 638 -6.02 -8.61 24.67
N ASN A 639 -5.15 -8.53 25.68
CA ASN A 639 -4.06 -9.50 25.83
C ASN A 639 -4.16 -10.22 27.17
N TRP A 640 -3.89 -11.52 27.15
CA TRP A 640 -3.73 -12.35 28.34
C TRP A 640 -2.36 -13.03 28.33
N ARG A 641 -1.65 -12.92 29.45
CA ARG A 641 -0.28 -13.42 29.62
C ARG A 641 -0.20 -14.39 30.78
N GLN A 642 0.44 -15.52 30.54
CA GLN A 642 0.60 -16.54 31.56
C GLN A 642 1.85 -17.38 31.29
N GLN A 643 2.64 -17.64 32.33
CA GLN A 643 3.68 -18.66 32.25
C GLN A 643 3.02 -20.04 32.17
N LEU A 644 3.37 -20.83 31.15
CA LEU A 644 2.84 -22.17 30.92
C LEU A 644 4.00 -23.13 30.67
N GLY A 645 4.26 -24.02 31.64
CA GLY A 645 5.41 -24.92 31.60
C GLY A 645 6.72 -24.13 31.67
N ASP A 646 7.63 -24.39 30.73
CA ASP A 646 8.91 -23.69 30.56
C ASP A 646 8.84 -22.47 29.62
N GLY A 647 7.65 -22.13 29.13
CA GLY A 647 7.43 -21.04 28.19
C GLY A 647 6.41 -20.01 28.67
N ASN A 648 6.31 -18.92 27.90
CA ASN A 648 5.35 -17.84 28.12
C ASN A 648 4.25 -17.92 27.07
N LEU A 649 3.01 -18.02 27.52
CA LEU A 649 1.82 -17.93 26.69
C LEU A 649 1.35 -16.48 26.61
N LEU A 650 1.14 -15.99 25.40
CA LEU A 650 0.42 -14.76 25.09
C LEU A 650 -0.80 -15.11 24.24
N LEU A 651 -1.98 -14.68 24.69
CA LEU A 651 -3.21 -14.72 23.91
C LEU A 651 -3.61 -13.29 23.59
N THR A 652 -3.81 -12.99 22.32
CA THR A 652 -4.20 -11.67 21.82
C THR A 652 -5.52 -11.79 21.06
N GLY A 653 -6.54 -11.08 21.51
CA GLY A 653 -7.79 -10.87 20.79
C GLY A 653 -7.87 -9.45 20.28
N ALA A 654 -7.97 -9.29 18.96
CA ALA A 654 -8.13 -7.99 18.32
C ALA A 654 -9.40 -7.97 17.45
N TYR A 655 -10.16 -6.88 17.48
CA TYR A 655 -11.37 -6.72 16.69
C TYR A 655 -11.49 -5.28 16.20
N SER A 656 -11.83 -5.10 14.93
CA SER A 656 -12.09 -3.80 14.32
C SER A 656 -13.47 -3.80 13.67
N TYR A 657 -14.21 -2.73 13.89
CA TYR A 657 -15.42 -2.36 13.16
C TYR A 657 -15.24 -0.96 12.57
N ALA A 658 -15.46 -0.79 11.27
CA ALA A 658 -15.46 0.50 10.60
C ALA A 658 -16.54 0.54 9.52
N LYS A 659 -17.38 1.56 9.53
CA LYS A 659 -18.42 1.76 8.53
C LYS A 659 -18.29 3.15 7.93
N THR A 660 -18.15 3.22 6.61
CA THR A 660 -18.12 4.48 5.85
C THR A 660 -19.46 4.71 5.16
N GLU A 661 -19.95 5.94 5.24
CA GLU A 661 -21.15 6.41 4.53
C GLU A 661 -20.82 7.68 3.73
N LEU A 662 -21.40 7.80 2.54
CA LEU A 662 -21.40 9.04 1.77
C LEU A 662 -22.39 10.02 2.40
N LYS A 663 -21.95 11.25 2.67
CA LYS A 663 -22.78 12.34 3.20
C LYS A 663 -23.25 13.28 2.10
N ASN A 664 -22.40 13.49 1.11
CA ASN A 664 -22.68 14.33 -0.04
C ASN A 664 -21.89 13.78 -1.24
N ILE A 665 -22.41 14.01 -2.44
CA ILE A 665 -21.76 13.68 -3.71
C ILE A 665 -21.84 14.92 -4.57
N ALA A 666 -20.75 15.27 -5.24
CA ALA A 666 -20.70 16.38 -6.18
C ALA A 666 -21.78 16.21 -7.26
N ALA A 667 -22.57 17.26 -7.46
CA ALA A 667 -23.58 17.27 -8.52
C ALA A 667 -22.91 17.32 -9.89
N THR A 668 -23.52 16.67 -10.89
CA THR A 668 -23.09 16.84 -12.28
C THR A 668 -23.16 18.33 -12.66
N PRO A 669 -22.07 18.95 -13.17
CA PRO A 669 -22.05 20.37 -13.50
C PRO A 669 -23.08 20.73 -14.57
N ALA A 670 -23.57 21.96 -14.55
CA ALA A 670 -24.55 22.44 -15.52
C ALA A 670 -23.98 22.46 -16.95
N GLU A 671 -22.68 22.73 -17.07
CA GLU A 671 -21.90 22.68 -18.31
C GLU A 671 -21.97 21.29 -18.93
N LEU A 672 -21.79 20.24 -18.12
CA LEU A 672 -21.82 18.86 -18.57
C LEU A 672 -23.26 18.42 -18.92
N LEU A 673 -24.24 18.78 -18.09
CA LEU A 673 -25.66 18.49 -18.34
C LEU A 673 -26.22 19.25 -19.56
N ALA A 674 -25.61 20.37 -19.95
CA ALA A 674 -25.97 21.09 -21.16
C ALA A 674 -25.52 20.37 -22.44
N ILE A 675 -24.50 19.51 -22.35
CA ILE A 675 -24.05 18.63 -23.44
C ILE A 675 -24.98 17.41 -23.53
N ASP A 676 -25.17 16.70 -22.41
CA ASP A 676 -26.13 15.60 -22.30
C ASP A 676 -26.72 15.55 -20.88
N PRO A 677 -28.06 15.68 -20.72
CA PRO A 677 -28.71 15.62 -19.41
C PRO A 677 -28.62 14.25 -18.72
N GLY A 678 -28.22 13.20 -19.46
CA GLY A 678 -28.00 11.85 -18.94
C GLY A 678 -26.62 11.63 -18.30
N TYR A 679 -25.71 12.60 -18.38
CA TYR A 679 -24.38 12.44 -17.79
C TYR A 679 -24.39 12.36 -16.26
N VAL A 680 -23.64 11.37 -15.77
CA VAL A 680 -23.39 11.14 -14.34
C VAL A 680 -21.92 11.44 -14.10
N LEU A 681 -21.63 12.30 -13.12
CA LEU A 681 -20.25 12.68 -12.80
C LEU A 681 -19.55 11.66 -11.89
N PHE A 682 -20.29 11.11 -10.92
CA PHE A 682 -19.78 10.16 -9.94
C PHE A 682 -20.80 9.03 -9.75
N GLY A 683 -20.43 7.81 -10.14
CA GLY A 683 -21.36 6.70 -10.28
C GLY A 683 -21.35 5.70 -9.13
N VAL A 684 -22.14 4.65 -9.32
CA VAL A 684 -22.48 3.67 -8.27
C VAL A 684 -21.32 2.75 -7.89
N GLU A 685 -20.45 2.39 -8.84
CA GLU A 685 -19.31 1.50 -8.57
C GLU A 685 -18.23 2.20 -7.73
N GLU A 686 -17.87 3.44 -8.06
CA GLU A 686 -16.94 4.23 -7.26
C GLU A 686 -17.54 4.55 -5.88
N SER A 687 -18.83 4.88 -5.82
CA SER A 687 -19.55 5.06 -4.55
C SER A 687 -19.49 3.80 -3.68
N ASN A 688 -19.72 2.62 -4.25
CA ASN A 688 -19.60 1.33 -3.53
C ASN A 688 -18.16 1.06 -3.05
N THR A 689 -17.17 1.41 -3.87
CA THR A 689 -15.75 1.23 -3.55
C THR A 689 -15.33 2.05 -2.33
N LEU A 690 -15.94 3.21 -2.11
CA LEU A 690 -15.72 4.05 -0.92
C LEU A 690 -16.44 3.56 0.35
N THR A 691 -17.49 2.73 0.24
CA THR A 691 -18.34 2.35 1.38
C THR A 691 -18.26 0.89 1.77
N ASP A 692 -18.65 -0.02 0.86
CA ASP A 692 -19.01 -1.41 1.20
C ASP A 692 -18.14 -2.46 0.50
N ALA A 693 -17.22 -2.03 -0.37
CA ALA A 693 -16.29 -2.93 -1.06
C ALA A 693 -15.21 -3.53 -0.14
N ALA A 694 -15.06 -3.01 1.09
CA ALA A 694 -14.20 -3.58 2.12
C ALA A 694 -15.04 -4.10 3.30
N PRO A 695 -14.62 -5.18 3.97
CA PRO A 695 -15.31 -5.68 5.16
C PRO A 695 -15.38 -4.63 6.25
N ARG A 696 -16.58 -4.46 6.81
CA ARG A 696 -16.79 -3.57 7.97
C ARG A 696 -16.25 -4.15 9.28
N THR A 697 -16.00 -5.46 9.33
CA THR A 697 -15.54 -6.15 10.55
C THR A 697 -14.34 -7.02 10.26
N ARG A 698 -13.41 -7.04 11.20
CA ARG A 698 -12.29 -7.98 11.19
C ARG A 698 -11.93 -8.38 12.61
N GLY A 699 -11.79 -9.69 12.84
CA GLY A 699 -11.39 -10.24 14.13
C GLY A 699 -10.14 -11.09 13.98
N ILE A 700 -9.21 -10.97 14.91
CA ILE A 700 -7.97 -11.75 14.95
C ILE A 700 -7.83 -12.30 16.35
N PHE A 701 -7.64 -13.62 16.47
CA PHE A 701 -7.24 -14.26 17.71
C PHE A 701 -5.90 -14.94 17.49
N THR A 702 -4.88 -14.54 18.24
CA THR A 702 -3.54 -15.12 18.19
C THR A 702 -3.21 -15.77 19.52
N ALA A 703 -2.66 -16.98 19.47
CA ALA A 703 -2.03 -17.65 20.59
C ALA A 703 -0.56 -17.90 20.24
N SER A 704 0.35 -17.34 21.04
CA SER A 704 1.78 -17.60 20.91
C SER A 704 2.33 -18.17 22.21
N TRP A 705 3.16 -19.20 22.09
CA TRP A 705 3.86 -19.80 23.22
C TRP A 705 5.34 -19.91 22.89
N ASP A 706 6.17 -19.26 23.72
CA ASP A 706 7.61 -19.17 23.51
C ASP A 706 8.37 -19.72 24.72
N SER A 707 9.17 -20.77 24.52
CA SER A 707 10.11 -21.32 25.52
C SER A 707 11.56 -21.18 25.07
N THR A 708 12.53 -21.78 25.77
CA THR A 708 13.94 -21.70 25.35
C THR A 708 14.19 -22.43 24.02
N ALA A 709 13.53 -23.57 23.79
CA ALA A 709 13.77 -24.42 22.63
C ALA A 709 12.71 -24.27 21.53
N TRP A 710 11.51 -23.80 21.86
CA TRP A 710 10.37 -23.81 20.96
C TRP A 710 9.67 -22.46 20.90
N SER A 711 9.10 -22.17 19.74
CA SER A 711 8.12 -21.13 19.53
C SER A 711 6.94 -21.72 18.77
N LEU A 712 5.74 -21.51 19.27
CA LEU A 712 4.49 -21.99 18.67
C LEU A 712 3.58 -20.79 18.42
N LEU A 713 3.00 -20.72 17.24
CA LEU A 713 2.04 -19.69 16.85
C LEU A 713 0.80 -20.37 16.26
N GLY A 714 -0.37 -19.94 16.72
CA GLY A 714 -1.65 -20.19 16.05
C GLY A 714 -2.42 -18.89 15.94
N ARG A 715 -2.99 -18.60 14.76
CA ARG A 715 -3.79 -17.40 14.52
C ARG A 715 -5.06 -17.75 13.75
N VAL A 716 -6.19 -17.28 14.24
CA VAL A 716 -7.48 -17.38 13.57
C VAL A 716 -7.92 -15.97 13.21
N THR A 717 -8.15 -15.72 11.92
CA THR A 717 -8.63 -14.44 11.42
C THR A 717 -10.03 -14.62 10.84
N ARG A 718 -10.98 -13.75 11.22
CA ARG A 718 -12.28 -13.62 10.58
C ARG A 718 -12.35 -12.33 9.79
N HIS A 719 -12.62 -12.43 8.50
CA HIS A 719 -12.96 -11.30 7.65
C HIS A 719 -14.48 -11.21 7.52
N GLY A 720 -15.04 -10.01 7.70
CA GLY A 720 -16.47 -9.80 7.51
C GLY A 720 -16.90 -9.89 6.04
N SER A 721 -18.21 -9.89 5.81
CA SER A 721 -18.77 -9.79 4.47
C SER A 721 -18.46 -8.44 3.81
N ALA A 722 -18.34 -8.43 2.50
CA ALA A 722 -18.21 -7.23 1.67
C ALA A 722 -19.22 -7.27 0.52
N LYS A 723 -19.63 -6.11 0.02
CA LYS A 723 -20.58 -5.99 -1.10
C LYS A 723 -19.89 -5.29 -2.27
N ARG A 724 -20.00 -5.91 -3.45
CA ARG A 724 -19.52 -5.35 -4.71
C ARG A 724 -20.69 -4.97 -5.60
N VAL A 725 -20.56 -3.81 -6.22
CA VAL A 725 -21.40 -3.32 -7.32
C VAL A 725 -20.47 -3.04 -8.49
N PHE A 726 -20.82 -3.55 -9.66
CA PHE A 726 -20.12 -3.25 -10.91
C PHE A 726 -21.02 -2.42 -11.81
N ASN A 727 -20.44 -1.52 -12.61
CA ASN A 727 -21.16 -0.84 -13.67
C ASN A 727 -20.54 -1.22 -15.02
N PHE A 728 -21.18 -2.16 -15.72
CA PHE A 728 -20.75 -2.58 -17.06
C PHE A 728 -21.35 -1.72 -18.19
N GLY A 729 -22.05 -0.64 -17.85
CA GLY A 729 -22.71 0.25 -18.79
C GLY A 729 -24.07 -0.28 -19.27
N GLY A 730 -24.80 0.55 -20.03
CA GLY A 730 -26.12 0.19 -20.58
C GLY A 730 -27.21 -0.07 -19.53
N GLY A 731 -27.01 0.37 -18.28
CA GLY A 731 -27.90 0.09 -17.15
C GLY A 731 -27.73 -1.30 -16.52
N PHE A 732 -26.69 -2.05 -16.88
CA PHE A 732 -26.38 -3.35 -16.28
C PHE A 732 -25.42 -3.18 -15.10
N GLU A 733 -25.98 -3.25 -13.89
CA GLU A 733 -25.28 -3.00 -12.63
C GLU A 733 -25.41 -4.20 -11.68
N PRO A 734 -24.72 -5.33 -11.93
CA PRO A 734 -24.82 -6.49 -11.07
C PRO A 734 -24.22 -6.20 -9.68
N GLU A 735 -24.88 -6.75 -8.67
CA GLU A 735 -24.50 -6.62 -7.26
C GLU A 735 -24.35 -8.01 -6.64
N GLN A 736 -23.30 -8.18 -5.83
CA GLN A 736 -23.11 -9.38 -5.02
C GLN A 736 -22.56 -9.04 -3.63
N THR A 737 -23.08 -9.73 -2.61
CA THR A 737 -22.48 -9.76 -1.27
C THR A 737 -21.66 -11.04 -1.14
N TYR A 738 -20.38 -10.89 -0.85
CA TYR A 738 -19.45 -11.98 -0.52
C TYR A 738 -19.49 -12.20 1.00
N GLY A 739 -19.56 -13.47 1.40
CA GLY A 739 -19.68 -13.95 2.77
C GLY A 739 -18.52 -13.59 3.68
N ALA A 740 -18.69 -13.90 4.96
CA ALA A 740 -17.63 -13.74 5.94
C ALA A 740 -16.76 -14.99 5.98
N GLU A 741 -15.44 -14.81 5.99
CA GLU A 741 -14.47 -15.88 5.83
C GLU A 741 -13.56 -16.03 7.04
N TRP A 742 -13.11 -17.26 7.30
CA TRP A 742 -12.19 -17.59 8.39
C TRP A 742 -10.88 -18.13 7.83
N GLN A 743 -9.75 -17.73 8.39
CA GLN A 743 -8.43 -18.24 8.02
C GLN A 743 -7.69 -18.72 9.27
N LEU A 744 -7.04 -19.87 9.15
CA LEU A 744 -6.18 -20.43 10.18
C LEU A 744 -4.71 -20.40 9.71
N ASP A 745 -3.87 -19.71 10.47
CA ASP A 745 -2.42 -19.72 10.28
C ASP A 745 -1.76 -20.42 11.46
N ALA A 746 -0.64 -21.12 11.21
CA ALA A 746 0.16 -21.69 12.28
C ALA A 746 1.65 -21.75 11.93
N GLU A 747 2.52 -21.64 12.94
CA GLU A 747 3.97 -21.82 12.80
C GLU A 747 4.51 -22.60 14.01
N VAL A 748 5.46 -23.50 13.74
CA VAL A 748 6.28 -24.16 14.76
C VAL A 748 7.73 -23.87 14.44
N GLU A 749 8.43 -23.22 15.37
CA GLU A 749 9.86 -22.93 15.29
C GLU A 749 10.63 -23.67 16.38
N TYR A 750 11.73 -24.31 15.97
CA TYR A 750 12.67 -24.99 16.83
C TYR A 750 14.01 -24.25 16.86
N ARG A 751 14.44 -23.83 18.05
CA ARG A 751 15.73 -23.17 18.30
C ARG A 751 16.80 -24.24 18.55
N VAL A 752 17.45 -24.68 17.47
CA VAL A 752 18.51 -25.70 17.47
C VAL A 752 19.67 -25.31 18.40
N SER A 753 19.97 -24.01 18.46
CA SER A 753 20.93 -23.40 19.39
C SER A 753 20.54 -21.94 19.62
N PRO A 754 21.20 -21.19 20.52
CA PRO A 754 20.96 -19.75 20.67
C PRO A 754 21.13 -18.95 19.36
N LYS A 755 21.89 -19.50 18.40
CA LYS A 755 22.20 -18.84 17.13
C LYS A 755 21.37 -19.34 15.96
N TRP A 756 20.84 -20.56 16.01
CA TRP A 756 20.16 -21.21 14.89
C TRP A 756 18.71 -21.55 15.21
N SER A 757 17.80 -21.19 14.32
CA SER A 757 16.42 -21.66 14.37
C SER A 757 15.88 -22.10 13.01
N VAL A 758 14.93 -23.03 13.05
CA VAL A 758 14.23 -23.55 11.88
C VAL A 758 12.73 -23.55 12.19
N ALA A 759 11.94 -22.97 11.30
CA ALA A 759 10.48 -22.92 11.41
C ALA A 759 9.80 -23.63 10.23
N LEU A 760 8.69 -24.29 10.53
CA LEU A 760 7.72 -24.80 9.57
C LEU A 760 6.39 -24.12 9.86
N GLY A 761 5.77 -23.52 8.86
CA GLY A 761 4.50 -22.85 9.03
C GLY A 761 3.61 -22.94 7.80
N GLY A 762 2.37 -22.51 7.98
CA GLY A 762 1.44 -22.31 6.89
C GLY A 762 0.43 -21.23 7.20
N LEU A 763 -0.06 -20.61 6.11
CA LEU A 763 -1.04 -19.55 6.11
C LEU A 763 -2.28 -20.06 5.38
N ASN A 764 -3.46 -19.72 5.89
CA ASN A 764 -4.73 -20.24 5.38
C ASN A 764 -4.73 -21.79 5.28
N LEU A 765 -4.36 -22.48 6.36
CA LEU A 765 -4.24 -23.94 6.44
C LEU A 765 -5.55 -24.70 6.14
N THR A 766 -6.69 -24.00 6.26
CA THR A 766 -8.03 -24.51 5.93
C THR A 766 -8.37 -24.39 4.44
N ASP A 767 -7.48 -23.78 3.65
CA ASP A 767 -7.62 -23.61 2.20
C ASP A 767 -8.88 -22.84 1.78
N GLU A 768 -9.19 -21.76 2.51
CA GLU A 768 -10.41 -20.98 2.32
C GLU A 768 -10.28 -19.97 1.18
N TYR A 769 -11.38 -19.74 0.48
CA TYR A 769 -11.52 -18.86 -0.68
C TYR A 769 -12.72 -17.95 -0.48
N PRO A 770 -12.76 -16.77 -1.14
CA PRO A 770 -13.99 -15.98 -1.12
C PRO A 770 -15.07 -16.69 -1.91
N ASP A 771 -16.33 -16.41 -1.59
CA ASP A 771 -17.47 -16.85 -2.39
C ASP A 771 -17.24 -16.65 -3.90
N LEU A 772 -17.67 -17.61 -4.70
CA LEU A 772 -17.62 -17.50 -6.16
C LEU A 772 -18.48 -16.33 -6.64
N SER A 773 -17.94 -15.56 -7.57
CA SER A 773 -18.66 -14.50 -8.27
C SER A 773 -19.78 -15.10 -9.13
N SER A 774 -20.91 -14.40 -9.20
CA SER A 774 -22.06 -14.80 -9.99
C SER A 774 -21.72 -14.89 -11.48
N ALA A 775 -22.60 -15.52 -12.27
CA ALA A 775 -22.43 -15.58 -13.72
C ALA A 775 -22.36 -14.18 -14.38
N ASP A 776 -22.98 -13.18 -13.75
CA ASP A 776 -22.98 -11.80 -14.22
C ASP A 776 -21.64 -11.08 -13.98
N ILE A 777 -20.84 -11.54 -13.02
CA ILE A 777 -19.59 -10.89 -12.58
C ILE A 777 -18.35 -11.70 -12.99
N SER A 778 -18.44 -13.04 -12.99
CA SER A 778 -17.30 -13.96 -13.13
C SER A 778 -16.62 -13.99 -14.51
N TYR A 779 -17.03 -13.11 -15.43
CA TYR A 779 -16.48 -12.98 -16.78
C TYR A 779 -16.41 -14.33 -17.52
N PHE A 780 -17.58 -14.97 -17.73
CA PHE A 780 -17.69 -16.27 -18.39
C PHE A 780 -16.92 -17.38 -17.67
N GLY A 781 -16.89 -17.35 -16.34
CA GLY A 781 -16.19 -18.32 -15.49
C GLY A 781 -14.67 -18.13 -15.43
N ASN A 782 -14.09 -17.20 -16.20
CA ASN A 782 -12.66 -16.98 -16.24
C ASN A 782 -12.11 -16.31 -14.98
N LEU A 783 -12.88 -15.40 -14.38
CA LEU A 783 -12.51 -14.65 -13.18
C LEU A 783 -13.47 -15.00 -12.03
N PRO A 784 -13.35 -16.21 -11.45
CA PRO A 784 -14.34 -16.74 -10.52
C PRO A 784 -14.37 -16.05 -9.15
N TYR A 785 -13.33 -15.32 -8.75
CA TYR A 785 -13.23 -14.65 -7.45
C TYR A 785 -13.09 -13.14 -7.61
N ASP A 786 -13.62 -12.37 -6.64
CA ASP A 786 -13.42 -10.93 -6.62
C ASP A 786 -11.99 -10.55 -6.22
N VAL A 787 -11.39 -9.66 -7.01
CA VAL A 787 -10.00 -9.22 -6.85
C VAL A 787 -9.79 -8.24 -5.70
N LEU A 788 -10.88 -7.70 -5.13
CA LEU A 788 -10.84 -6.86 -3.93
C LEU A 788 -11.07 -7.65 -2.65
N SER A 789 -11.21 -8.98 -2.74
CA SER A 789 -11.41 -9.84 -1.57
C SER A 789 -10.29 -9.64 -0.54
N PRO A 790 -10.65 -9.41 0.73
CA PRO A 790 -9.69 -9.18 1.82
C PRO A 790 -8.85 -10.44 2.14
N ILE A 791 -9.35 -11.64 1.80
CA ILE A 791 -8.63 -12.91 1.98
C ILE A 791 -7.77 -13.28 0.76
N GLY A 792 -7.89 -12.51 -0.34
CA GLY A 792 -7.29 -12.84 -1.64
C GLY A 792 -7.89 -14.11 -2.25
N SER A 793 -7.20 -14.68 -3.24
CA SER A 793 -7.65 -15.90 -3.93
C SER A 793 -6.61 -17.02 -3.93
N ASN A 794 -5.46 -16.90 -3.27
CA ASN A 794 -4.36 -17.83 -3.51
C ASN A 794 -4.47 -19.20 -2.80
N GLY A 795 -5.38 -19.35 -1.83
CA GLY A 795 -5.52 -20.58 -1.04
C GLY A 795 -4.37 -20.83 -0.06
N ALA A 796 -4.28 -22.05 0.45
CA ALA A 796 -3.31 -22.47 1.47
C ALA A 796 -1.85 -22.31 1.00
N TYR A 797 -1.01 -21.79 1.89
CA TYR A 797 0.43 -21.57 1.67
C TYR A 797 1.24 -22.26 2.75
N TYR A 798 2.33 -22.93 2.38
CA TYR A 798 3.21 -23.65 3.29
C TYR A 798 4.66 -23.22 3.08
N TYR A 799 5.42 -23.10 4.16
CA TYR A 799 6.81 -22.61 4.08
C TYR A 799 7.73 -23.22 5.14
N THR A 800 9.02 -23.13 4.86
CA THR A 800 10.10 -23.35 5.83
C THR A 800 10.97 -22.10 5.92
N ARG A 801 11.39 -21.74 7.14
CA ARG A 801 12.31 -20.63 7.41
C ARG A 801 13.51 -21.13 8.21
N VAL A 802 14.71 -20.65 7.87
CA VAL A 802 15.95 -20.91 8.59
C VAL A 802 16.60 -19.58 8.93
N ARG A 803 17.05 -19.44 10.18
CA ARG A 803 17.71 -18.23 10.65
C ARG A 803 19.00 -18.55 11.38
N TYR A 804 20.02 -17.75 11.12
CA TYR A 804 21.26 -17.70 11.88
C TYR A 804 21.50 -16.29 12.42
N THR A 805 21.86 -16.15 13.69
CA THR A 805 22.24 -14.88 14.33
C THR A 805 23.63 -14.99 14.95
N PHE A 806 24.41 -13.92 14.92
CA PHE A 806 25.79 -13.93 15.41
C PHE A 806 26.24 -12.65 16.10
#